data_AF-A0A6A5E3I7-F1
#
_entry.id   AF-A0A6A5E3I7-F1
#
_cell.length_a   1.000
_cell.length_b   1.000
_cell.length_c   1.000
_cell.angle_alpha   90.00
_cell.angle_beta   90.00
_cell.angle_gamma   90.00
#
_symmetry.space_group_name_H-M   'P 1'
#
loop_
_entity.id
_entity.type
_entity.pdbx_description
1 polymer ?
#
loop_
_entity_poly.entity_id
_entity_poly.type
_entity_poly.pdbx_seq_one_letter_code
_entity_poly.pdbx_strand_id
1 'polypeptide(L)'
;MAAPTALQQTMTKRTETSLKQVSTTSRAGESLSPDSWTGQDCLVDFLEKEVGSDLKSLKNVGDLLEKLREENTVLEEQVLTVSSSVPPKVSAALSAAEEALCSVEDLLQRERLTSNMLHQHLQGAQPWMDNLGQTLNQVDTIERHVKYLQCLQHIEELSAAVQQCLMTSSVWEAIRAVDNMAALDAGLNQSGCSHLKDFLRETLHFWHKIIKDRLTSDFEKVLTQLHWPIISPPTQSLTPTANAQEINSQLELLVTQLLALQTSDDLISQRALAPCQGVPSIQPASSATPPSQAPPLCLPIQIMLLPLSRRFRYHFYGNRQTNSLSKPEWYLTQVLMWMGNSSTFMEEKIQPILDRAGATISAMVELCRGLLSLVQEKVASDASRLLYDDVLFCHLVEEVLQFEKELRSNQSYPAALPGLLHLLLEDATLQKWLTVEKKMAVEKMDAMLSAEGAWSSQYKDISDMDELKAPDCAETFMTLLQVITERYRALPCPSAQLKFLGLQRELVDDFRIRLTQVMKEESRCPLGARYCAILNAVNYISTILGDWGDNVFFLQLQQAAVSLGEEVVLGGLGVLEVGRLASLEGSLFEGLLALLDRLKGDMLGRLLEWTMREIADKAKPYGQDRWLSLPPQHDQSTMTLSSSACPMMLCVRDRLLNLHQVLSLSLFQLAWQGLAERLDNVLYQDVILSNHFSEGGAAQLQFDMTRNLFPLFGHYCKRPENFFKQ
;
A
#
# COMPACT_ATOMS: atom_id res chain seq x y z
N MET A 1 53.95 19.73 -1.45
CA MET A 1 54.48 18.36 -1.66
C MET A 1 53.75 17.75 -2.85
N ALA A 2 53.95 16.46 -3.15
CA ALA A 2 53.59 15.85 -4.44
C ALA A 2 52.08 15.65 -4.69
N ALA A 3 51.75 15.33 -5.95
CA ALA A 3 50.46 14.82 -6.45
C ALA A 3 50.38 13.27 -6.22
N PRO A 4 49.57 12.39 -6.90
CA PRO A 4 48.89 12.53 -8.22
C PRO A 4 47.52 11.81 -8.47
N THR A 5 46.98 12.02 -9.69
CA THR A 5 46.20 11.09 -10.59
C THR A 5 44.98 10.27 -10.13
N ALA A 6 43.87 10.39 -10.89
CA ALA A 6 43.13 9.36 -11.69
C ALA A 6 41.66 9.84 -11.90
N LEU A 7 40.99 9.89 -13.06
CA LEU A 7 40.81 9.10 -14.30
C LEU A 7 39.69 8.04 -14.31
N GLN A 8 38.81 8.19 -15.33
CA GLN A 8 37.96 7.20 -16.05
C GLN A 8 36.48 6.90 -15.67
N GLN A 9 35.64 6.96 -16.72
CA GLN A 9 34.48 6.09 -17.07
C GLN A 9 33.13 6.29 -16.28
N THR A 10 31.91 6.06 -16.81
CA THR A 10 31.46 5.47 -18.12
C THR A 10 30.03 5.89 -18.59
N MET A 11 29.86 6.12 -19.91
CA MET A 11 28.78 5.69 -20.85
C MET A 11 27.23 5.86 -20.66
N THR A 12 26.60 6.36 -21.76
CA THR A 12 25.21 6.11 -22.30
C THR A 12 24.00 6.72 -21.54
N LYS A 13 22.82 7.06 -22.11
CA LYS A 13 22.02 6.66 -23.33
C LYS A 13 21.17 7.86 -23.87
N ARG A 14 20.33 7.83 -24.94
CA ARG A 14 20.43 7.35 -26.35
C ARG A 14 19.10 7.62 -27.16
N THR A 15 18.94 8.78 -27.82
CA THR A 15 17.85 9.11 -28.80
C THR A 15 18.37 10.12 -29.85
N GLU A 16 18.48 9.78 -31.14
CA GLU A 16 17.42 9.81 -32.20
C GLU A 16 17.01 11.23 -32.59
N THR A 17 17.46 11.87 -33.70
CA THR A 17 17.51 11.55 -35.15
C THR A 17 16.16 11.60 -35.89
N SER A 18 16.07 12.48 -36.89
CA SER A 18 15.11 12.41 -38.01
C SER A 18 15.80 12.88 -39.30
N LEU A 19 15.38 12.36 -40.45
CA LEU A 19 16.10 12.41 -41.74
C LEU A 19 15.27 13.08 -42.85
N LYS A 20 15.96 13.68 -43.83
CA LYS A 20 15.48 13.83 -45.23
C LYS A 20 16.66 13.98 -46.20
N GLN A 21 16.54 13.42 -47.40
CA GLN A 21 17.60 13.32 -48.43
C GLN A 21 17.15 13.96 -49.76
N VAL A 22 18.11 14.55 -50.50
CA VAL A 22 18.19 14.69 -51.98
C VAL A 22 19.70 14.87 -52.28
N SER A 23 20.51 13.90 -52.72
CA SER A 23 20.56 13.06 -53.95
C SER A 23 21.13 13.75 -55.22
N THR A 24 22.09 13.08 -55.87
CA THR A 24 22.85 13.51 -57.07
C THR A 24 22.96 12.34 -58.08
N THR A 25 23.14 12.59 -59.40
CA THR A 25 23.77 11.66 -60.42
C THR A 25 23.85 12.27 -61.85
N SER A 26 24.24 11.49 -62.89
CA SER A 26 24.95 11.94 -64.12
C SER A 26 24.54 11.28 -65.47
N ARG A 27 24.51 12.09 -66.55
CA ARG A 27 25.00 11.97 -67.97
C ARG A 27 25.00 10.64 -68.81
N ALA A 28 24.85 10.78 -70.15
CA ALA A 28 25.12 9.84 -71.28
C ALA A 28 25.41 10.65 -72.60
N GLY A 29 25.70 10.15 -73.83
CA GLY A 29 26.05 8.81 -74.38
C GLY A 29 26.09 8.72 -75.95
N GLU A 30 26.92 7.81 -76.51
CA GLU A 30 26.90 7.13 -77.86
C GLU A 30 27.14 7.90 -79.22
N SER A 31 27.05 7.24 -80.41
CA SER A 31 28.08 7.36 -81.51
C SER A 31 27.75 7.01 -83.03
N LEU A 32 28.63 7.41 -84.00
CA LEU A 32 28.95 6.86 -85.39
C LEU A 32 28.46 7.56 -86.73
N SER A 33 28.69 6.99 -87.95
CA SER A 33 29.18 7.63 -89.25
C SER A 33 28.43 7.37 -90.65
N PRO A 34 28.79 7.99 -91.84
CA PRO A 34 27.90 8.26 -93.05
C PRO A 34 28.34 7.89 -94.53
N ASP A 35 27.50 8.14 -95.60
CA ASP A 35 27.75 8.28 -97.11
C ASP A 35 26.42 8.53 -97.97
N SER A 36 26.24 8.74 -99.33
CA SER A 36 26.84 9.53 -100.48
C SER A 36 26.02 9.52 -101.88
N TRP A 37 26.41 10.35 -102.91
CA TRP A 37 26.12 10.41 -104.42
C TRP A 37 24.81 10.93 -105.15
N THR A 38 24.95 11.34 -106.45
CA THR A 38 23.99 11.97 -107.43
C THR A 38 24.38 11.67 -108.92
N GLY A 39 23.75 12.06 -110.08
CA GLY A 39 22.45 12.69 -110.50
C GLY A 39 22.54 13.76 -111.66
N GLN A 40 21.83 13.68 -112.83
CA GLN A 40 21.88 14.74 -113.89
C GLN A 40 20.73 14.99 -114.95
N ASP A 41 19.92 14.02 -115.43
CA ASP A 41 19.12 14.18 -116.68
C ASP A 41 18.01 15.28 -116.74
N CYS A 42 17.45 15.72 -115.61
CA CYS A 42 16.17 16.46 -115.57
C CYS A 42 16.16 17.90 -116.15
N LEU A 43 17.30 18.46 -116.57
CA LEU A 43 17.44 19.91 -116.79
C LEU A 43 16.90 20.45 -118.12
N VAL A 44 16.76 19.62 -119.17
CA VAL A 44 16.41 20.11 -120.52
C VAL A 44 14.91 20.38 -120.68
N ASP A 45 14.06 19.42 -120.29
CA ASP A 45 12.59 19.51 -120.34
C ASP A 45 12.02 20.74 -119.60
N PHE A 46 12.74 21.24 -118.59
CA PHE A 46 12.30 22.34 -117.74
C PHE A 46 12.33 23.70 -118.47
N LEU A 47 13.32 23.92 -119.34
CA LEU A 47 13.58 25.23 -119.94
C LEU A 47 12.68 25.54 -121.15
N GLU A 48 12.35 24.54 -121.97
CA GLU A 48 11.55 24.77 -123.19
C GLU A 48 10.08 25.09 -122.87
N LYS A 49 9.59 24.66 -121.71
CA LYS A 49 8.17 24.75 -121.31
C LYS A 49 7.73 26.11 -120.78
N GLU A 50 8.61 26.86 -120.13
CA GLU A 50 8.27 28.11 -119.43
C GLU A 50 8.44 29.38 -120.27
N VAL A 51 9.27 29.37 -121.31
CA VAL A 51 9.66 30.60 -122.03
C VAL A 51 8.59 31.06 -123.04
N GLY A 52 8.11 30.15 -123.90
CA GLY A 52 7.15 30.44 -124.96
C GLY A 52 7.68 31.34 -126.09
N SER A 53 7.17 31.15 -127.31
CA SER A 53 7.69 31.78 -128.54
C SER A 53 6.97 33.08 -128.97
N ASP A 54 6.15 33.68 -128.10
CA ASP A 54 5.41 34.92 -128.38
C ASP A 54 5.82 36.05 -127.41
N LEU A 55 5.80 37.29 -127.85
CA LEU A 55 6.38 38.46 -127.17
C LEU A 55 5.64 38.93 -125.90
N LYS A 56 4.78 38.06 -125.34
CA LYS A 56 4.07 38.23 -124.07
C LYS A 56 4.31 37.13 -123.04
N SER A 57 4.92 35.99 -123.40
CA SER A 57 5.29 34.94 -122.42
C SER A 57 6.59 35.24 -121.67
N LEU A 58 7.32 36.28 -122.08
CA LEU A 58 8.62 36.73 -121.53
C LEU A 58 8.61 37.13 -120.04
N LYS A 59 7.49 36.99 -119.32
CA LYS A 59 7.45 37.15 -117.85
C LYS A 59 7.88 35.89 -117.10
N ASN A 60 7.40 34.71 -117.52
CA ASN A 60 7.54 33.46 -116.77
C ASN A 60 9.01 33.07 -116.50
N VAL A 61 9.92 33.40 -117.42
CA VAL A 61 11.36 33.13 -117.28
C VAL A 61 11.99 33.88 -116.11
N GLY A 62 11.48 35.07 -115.78
CA GLY A 62 11.97 35.88 -114.66
C GLY A 62 11.70 35.17 -113.34
N ASP A 63 10.42 34.85 -113.09
CA ASP A 63 9.94 34.14 -111.92
C ASP A 63 10.66 32.79 -111.70
N LEU A 64 11.00 32.09 -112.80
CA LEU A 64 11.72 30.81 -112.78
C LEU A 64 13.20 30.96 -112.40
N LEU A 65 13.85 32.02 -112.91
CA LEU A 65 15.27 32.29 -112.68
C LEU A 65 15.49 32.94 -111.31
N GLU A 66 14.54 33.72 -110.79
CA GLU A 66 14.52 34.12 -109.38
C GLU A 66 14.45 32.89 -108.46
N LYS A 67 13.46 32.00 -108.62
CA LYS A 67 13.33 30.78 -107.79
C LYS A 67 14.59 29.92 -107.75
N LEU A 68 15.14 29.55 -108.90
CA LEU A 68 16.34 28.71 -108.96
C LEU A 68 17.59 29.43 -108.43
N ARG A 69 17.64 30.76 -108.48
CA ARG A 69 18.71 31.54 -107.85
C ARG A 69 18.54 31.60 -106.34
N GLU A 70 17.32 31.84 -105.84
CA GLU A 70 17.01 31.85 -104.40
C GLU A 70 17.36 30.50 -103.75
N GLU A 71 16.82 29.39 -104.26
CA GLU A 71 17.06 28.05 -103.69
C GLU A 71 18.55 27.68 -103.65
N ASN A 72 19.31 28.04 -104.70
CA ASN A 72 20.74 27.76 -104.75
C ASN A 72 21.55 28.68 -103.81
N THR A 73 21.20 29.97 -103.69
CA THR A 73 21.84 30.86 -102.69
C THR A 73 21.61 30.40 -101.26
N VAL A 74 20.40 29.91 -100.95
CA VAL A 74 20.07 29.37 -99.61
C VAL A 74 20.89 28.12 -99.28
N LEU A 75 21.15 27.25 -100.26
CA LEU A 75 21.98 26.05 -100.06
C LEU A 75 23.47 26.38 -99.92
N GLU A 76 24.01 27.30 -100.74
CA GLU A 76 25.41 27.74 -100.61
C GLU A 76 25.65 28.47 -99.26
N GLU A 77 24.72 29.33 -98.81
CA GLU A 77 24.80 29.94 -97.47
C GLU A 77 24.79 28.88 -96.34
N GLN A 78 23.95 27.85 -96.43
CA GLN A 78 23.87 26.81 -95.41
C GLN A 78 25.16 25.98 -95.32
N VAL A 79 25.77 25.59 -96.45
CA VAL A 79 27.02 24.81 -96.44
C VAL A 79 28.20 25.66 -95.96
N LEU A 80 28.28 26.94 -96.37
CA LEU A 80 29.31 27.87 -95.89
C LEU A 80 29.17 28.17 -94.39
N THR A 81 27.96 28.39 -93.87
CA THR A 81 27.74 28.69 -92.44
C THR A 81 27.95 27.48 -91.52
N VAL A 82 27.65 26.25 -91.97
CA VAL A 82 27.95 25.03 -91.19
C VAL A 82 29.46 24.76 -91.16
N SER A 83 30.11 24.69 -92.32
CA SER A 83 31.53 24.33 -92.41
C SER A 83 32.48 25.36 -91.76
N SER A 84 32.21 26.65 -91.93
CA SER A 84 33.00 27.71 -91.30
C SER A 84 32.79 27.82 -89.79
N SER A 85 31.65 27.41 -89.24
CA SER A 85 31.32 27.67 -87.83
C SER A 85 31.68 26.57 -86.84
N VAL A 86 31.90 25.32 -87.25
CA VAL A 86 32.23 24.23 -86.31
C VAL A 86 33.63 24.37 -85.70
N PRO A 87 34.73 24.54 -86.47
CA PRO A 87 36.06 24.73 -85.88
C PRO A 87 36.16 25.93 -84.91
N PRO A 88 35.67 27.15 -85.23
CA PRO A 88 35.72 28.26 -84.30
C PRO A 88 34.73 28.12 -83.13
N LYS A 89 33.63 27.35 -83.25
CA LYS A 89 32.80 27.02 -82.08
C LYS A 89 33.53 26.10 -81.10
N VAL A 90 34.33 25.16 -81.59
CA VAL A 90 35.16 24.30 -80.70
C VAL A 90 36.32 25.09 -80.10
N SER A 91 37.02 25.93 -80.87
CA SER A 91 38.08 26.77 -80.31
C SER A 91 37.55 27.86 -79.37
N ALA A 92 36.38 28.44 -79.65
CA ALA A 92 35.72 29.39 -78.75
C ALA A 92 35.14 28.70 -77.51
N ALA A 93 34.70 27.44 -77.59
CA ALA A 93 34.33 26.66 -76.41
C ALA A 93 35.56 26.30 -75.56
N LEU A 94 36.72 26.06 -76.18
CA LEU A 94 37.99 25.88 -75.47
C LEU A 94 38.45 27.20 -74.83
N SER A 95 38.48 28.31 -75.57
CA SER A 95 38.90 29.60 -75.03
C SER A 95 37.92 30.12 -73.97
N ALA A 96 36.61 29.88 -74.10
CA ALA A 96 35.64 30.18 -73.06
C ALA A 96 35.77 29.25 -71.84
N ALA A 97 36.27 28.02 -72.01
CA ALA A 97 36.61 27.14 -70.88
C ALA A 97 37.92 27.57 -70.19
N GLU A 98 38.90 28.07 -70.95
CA GLU A 98 40.15 28.66 -70.42
C GLU A 98 39.86 29.99 -69.71
N GLU A 99 39.07 30.90 -70.31
CA GLU A 99 38.56 32.11 -69.66
C GLU A 99 37.71 31.77 -68.43
N ALA A 100 36.87 30.74 -68.47
CA ALA A 100 36.13 30.29 -67.31
C ALA A 100 37.06 29.78 -66.20
N LEU A 101 38.09 28.98 -66.52
CA LEU A 101 39.09 28.52 -65.56
C LEU A 101 39.86 29.70 -64.95
N CYS A 102 40.35 30.64 -65.76
CA CYS A 102 40.99 31.86 -65.27
C CYS A 102 40.04 32.72 -64.42
N SER A 103 38.75 32.80 -64.77
CA SER A 103 37.75 33.48 -63.96
C SER A 103 37.49 32.78 -62.62
N VAL A 104 37.57 31.44 -62.58
CA VAL A 104 37.45 30.65 -61.36
C VAL A 104 38.70 30.79 -60.49
N GLU A 105 39.90 30.82 -61.07
CA GLU A 105 41.12 31.13 -60.31
C GLU A 105 41.11 32.56 -59.75
N ASP A 106 40.69 33.55 -60.54
CA ASP A 106 40.52 34.94 -60.13
C ASP A 106 39.41 35.09 -59.06
N LEU A 107 38.30 34.35 -59.17
CA LEU A 107 37.27 34.29 -58.13
C LEU A 107 37.76 33.62 -56.84
N LEU A 108 38.51 32.51 -56.92
CA LEU A 108 39.14 31.86 -55.77
C LEU A 108 40.23 32.74 -55.14
N GLN A 109 40.93 33.53 -55.95
CA GLN A 109 41.93 34.49 -55.46
C GLN A 109 41.25 35.68 -54.78
N ARG A 110 40.13 36.19 -55.32
CA ARG A 110 39.27 37.17 -54.63
C ARG A 110 38.66 36.60 -53.36
N GLU A 111 38.13 35.37 -53.36
CA GLU A 111 37.60 34.70 -52.17
C GLU A 111 38.67 34.63 -51.07
N ARG A 112 39.89 34.18 -51.40
CA ARG A 112 41.02 34.14 -50.46
C ARG A 112 41.39 35.53 -49.96
N LEU A 113 41.42 36.55 -50.82
CA LEU A 113 41.69 37.94 -50.42
C LEU A 113 40.60 38.50 -49.49
N THR A 114 39.32 38.30 -49.82
CA THR A 114 38.18 38.73 -49.01
C THR A 114 38.10 37.95 -47.69
N SER A 115 38.39 36.65 -47.69
CA SER A 115 38.46 35.81 -46.49
C SER A 115 39.61 36.24 -45.56
N ASN A 116 40.81 36.50 -46.13
CA ASN A 116 41.94 37.03 -45.37
C ASN A 116 41.64 38.44 -44.82
N MET A 117 40.99 39.30 -45.61
CA MET A 117 40.57 40.65 -45.17
C MET A 117 39.51 40.58 -44.07
N LEU A 118 38.53 39.67 -44.19
CA LEU A 118 37.52 39.40 -43.16
C LEU A 118 38.18 38.87 -41.89
N HIS A 119 39.16 37.97 -42.01
CA HIS A 119 39.91 37.44 -40.87
C HIS A 119 40.78 38.53 -40.20
N GLN A 120 41.39 39.43 -40.96
CA GLN A 120 42.09 40.60 -40.42
C GLN A 120 41.12 41.58 -39.73
N HIS A 121 39.95 41.83 -40.30
CA HIS A 121 38.92 42.65 -39.64
C HIS A 121 38.37 41.99 -38.37
N LEU A 122 38.19 40.67 -38.35
CA LEU A 122 37.79 39.93 -37.15
C LEU A 122 38.89 39.96 -36.09
N GLN A 123 40.15 39.73 -36.44
CA GLN A 123 41.30 39.87 -35.52
C GLN A 123 41.44 41.32 -34.99
N GLY A 124 41.19 42.33 -35.82
CA GLY A 124 41.20 43.74 -35.41
C GLY A 124 40.00 44.14 -34.54
N ALA A 125 38.83 43.52 -34.76
CA ALA A 125 37.64 43.74 -33.94
C ALA A 125 37.71 42.96 -32.62
N GLN A 126 38.39 41.81 -32.57
CA GLN A 126 38.52 40.96 -31.37
C GLN A 126 38.92 41.74 -30.10
N PRO A 127 40.01 42.53 -30.05
CA PRO A 127 40.35 43.30 -28.85
C PRO A 127 39.32 44.38 -28.51
N TRP A 128 38.53 44.84 -29.49
CA TRP A 128 37.43 45.79 -29.25
C TRP A 128 36.20 45.08 -28.68
N MET A 129 35.90 43.86 -29.13
CA MET A 129 34.87 42.98 -28.54
C MET A 129 35.27 42.52 -27.13
N ASP A 130 36.53 42.18 -26.91
CA ASP A 130 37.06 41.77 -25.60
C ASP A 130 37.02 42.94 -24.61
N ASN A 131 37.39 44.14 -25.04
CA ASN A 131 37.30 45.37 -24.22
C ASN A 131 35.83 45.75 -23.95
N LEU A 132 34.97 45.74 -24.97
CA LEU A 132 33.53 45.97 -24.78
C LEU A 132 32.93 44.94 -23.82
N GLY A 133 33.29 43.66 -23.97
CA GLY A 133 32.92 42.57 -23.07
C GLY A 133 33.44 42.79 -21.64
N GLN A 134 34.64 43.32 -21.44
CA GLN A 134 35.14 43.71 -20.12
C GLN A 134 34.31 44.87 -19.53
N THR A 135 34.01 45.91 -20.30
CA THR A 135 33.17 47.04 -19.81
C THR A 135 31.73 46.60 -19.50
N LEU A 136 31.14 45.72 -20.31
CA LEU A 136 29.83 45.13 -20.03
C LEU A 136 29.86 44.28 -18.76
N ASN A 137 30.88 43.42 -18.58
CA ASN A 137 31.06 42.66 -17.33
C ASN A 137 31.27 43.58 -16.10
N GLN A 138 31.91 44.74 -16.27
CA GLN A 138 32.03 45.74 -15.20
C GLN A 138 30.68 46.39 -14.87
N VAL A 139 29.88 46.74 -15.88
CA VAL A 139 28.50 47.27 -15.69
C VAL A 139 27.61 46.23 -15.01
N ASP A 140 27.61 44.98 -15.49
CA ASP A 140 26.93 43.83 -14.87
C ASP A 140 27.35 43.66 -13.40
N THR A 141 28.64 43.81 -13.12
CA THR A 141 29.17 43.69 -11.75
C THR A 141 28.68 44.84 -10.87
N ILE A 142 28.70 46.08 -11.38
CA ILE A 142 28.19 47.26 -10.65
C ILE A 142 26.68 47.11 -10.39
N GLU A 143 25.90 46.66 -11.38
CA GLU A 143 24.45 46.46 -11.24
C GLU A 143 24.13 45.41 -10.16
N ARG A 144 24.90 44.32 -10.10
CA ARG A 144 24.79 43.30 -9.04
C ARG A 144 25.11 43.88 -7.65
N HIS A 145 26.13 44.74 -7.52
CA HIS A 145 26.44 45.43 -6.26
C HIS A 145 25.35 46.44 -5.86
N VAL A 146 24.78 47.18 -6.81
CA VAL A 146 23.66 48.10 -6.57
C VAL A 146 22.44 47.33 -6.08
N LYS A 147 22.08 46.22 -6.73
CA LYS A 147 20.98 45.35 -6.30
C LYS A 147 21.21 44.74 -4.90
N TYR A 148 22.44 44.36 -4.59
CA TYR A 148 22.82 43.87 -3.25
C TYR A 148 22.64 44.96 -2.17
N LEU A 149 23.10 46.18 -2.43
CA LEU A 149 22.96 47.31 -1.50
C LEU A 149 21.49 47.75 -1.35
N GLN A 150 20.70 47.73 -2.42
CA GLN A 150 19.26 47.96 -2.37
C GLN A 150 18.53 46.92 -1.51
N CYS A 151 18.93 45.64 -1.59
CA CYS A 151 18.39 44.62 -0.69
C CYS A 151 18.75 44.89 0.77
N LEU A 152 20.01 45.24 1.09
CA LEU A 152 20.40 45.59 2.46
C LEU A 152 19.63 46.81 2.99
N GLN A 153 19.55 47.90 2.22
CA GLN A 153 18.79 49.09 2.59
C GLN A 153 17.32 48.73 2.88
N HIS A 154 16.70 47.91 2.04
CA HIS A 154 15.30 47.54 2.24
C HIS A 154 15.07 46.65 3.48
N ILE A 155 16.06 45.82 3.85
CA ILE A 155 16.03 45.04 5.10
C ILE A 155 16.19 45.97 6.31
N GLU A 156 17.07 46.97 6.24
CA GLU A 156 17.22 48.00 7.29
C GLU A 156 15.95 48.86 7.44
N GLU A 157 15.31 49.25 6.34
CA GLU A 157 14.02 49.96 6.31
C GLU A 157 12.90 49.14 6.97
N LEU A 158 12.76 47.86 6.62
CA LEU A 158 11.77 46.96 7.24
C LEU A 158 12.07 46.70 8.72
N SER A 159 13.34 46.57 9.09
CA SER A 159 13.81 46.44 10.48
C SER A 159 13.45 47.68 11.31
N ALA A 160 13.72 48.88 10.80
CA ALA A 160 13.35 50.15 11.42
C ALA A 160 11.82 50.32 11.52
N ALA A 161 11.07 49.90 10.50
CA ALA A 161 9.61 49.91 10.51
C ALA A 161 9.04 48.99 11.61
N VAL A 162 9.55 47.75 11.76
CA VAL A 162 9.16 46.87 12.88
C VAL A 162 9.45 47.52 14.22
N GLN A 163 10.64 48.10 14.40
CA GLN A 163 11.01 48.80 15.63
C GLN A 163 10.04 49.95 15.95
N GLN A 164 9.71 50.79 14.96
CA GLN A 164 8.78 51.90 15.12
C GLN A 164 7.36 51.41 15.47
N CYS A 165 6.84 50.41 14.74
CA CYS A 165 5.51 49.84 14.99
C CYS A 165 5.39 49.19 16.38
N LEU A 166 6.47 48.58 16.88
CA LEU A 166 6.52 48.04 18.24
C LEU A 166 6.46 49.15 19.31
N MET A 167 7.12 50.29 19.09
CA MET A 167 7.05 51.45 19.99
C MET A 167 5.67 52.12 20.00
N THR A 168 5.02 52.25 18.82
CA THR A 168 3.64 52.76 18.70
C THR A 168 2.57 51.74 19.05
N SER A 169 2.95 50.50 19.34
CA SER A 169 2.07 49.35 19.61
C SER A 169 1.11 48.98 18.45
N SER A 170 1.43 49.36 17.21
CA SER A 170 0.72 48.88 16.02
C SER A 170 1.20 47.48 15.60
N VAL A 171 0.92 46.48 16.43
CA VAL A 171 1.42 45.10 16.28
C VAL A 171 1.07 44.48 14.92
N TRP A 172 -0.09 44.78 14.35
CA TRP A 172 -0.49 44.36 13.00
C TRP A 172 0.44 44.88 11.88
N GLU A 173 1.03 46.06 12.04
CA GLU A 173 1.97 46.63 11.09
C GLU A 173 3.37 46.02 11.25
N ALA A 174 3.77 45.71 12.49
CA ALA A 174 4.98 44.96 12.79
C ALA A 174 4.94 43.53 12.20
N ILE A 175 3.80 42.82 12.32
CA ILE A 175 3.60 41.50 11.71
C ILE A 175 3.74 41.60 10.18
N ARG A 176 3.03 42.54 9.54
CA ARG A 176 3.11 42.75 8.07
C ARG A 176 4.53 43.08 7.59
N ALA A 177 5.32 43.82 8.37
CA ALA A 177 6.71 44.09 8.03
C ALA A 177 7.61 42.85 8.18
N VAL A 178 7.30 41.91 9.08
CA VAL A 178 7.96 40.59 9.16
C VAL A 178 7.50 39.66 8.03
N ASP A 179 6.22 39.65 7.63
CA ASP A 179 5.75 38.94 6.44
C ASP A 179 6.48 39.42 5.17
N ASN A 180 6.68 40.73 5.03
CA ASN A 180 7.47 41.30 3.93
C ASN A 180 8.93 40.81 3.95
N MET A 181 9.58 40.75 5.12
CA MET A 181 10.93 40.16 5.26
C MET A 181 10.94 38.65 4.92
N ALA A 182 9.88 37.91 5.28
CA ALA A 182 9.74 36.49 4.94
C ALA A 182 9.56 36.27 3.43
N ALA A 183 8.80 37.14 2.75
CA ALA A 183 8.66 37.14 1.30
C ALA A 183 9.97 37.47 0.58
N LEU A 184 10.79 38.37 1.12
CA LEU A 184 12.12 38.67 0.60
C LEU A 184 13.09 37.49 0.72
N ASP A 185 13.15 36.81 1.87
CA ASP A 185 13.97 35.60 2.02
C ASP A 185 13.45 34.45 1.11
N ALA A 186 12.12 34.32 0.98
CA ALA A 186 11.51 33.36 0.05
C ALA A 186 11.98 33.59 -1.40
N GLY A 187 11.96 34.84 -1.88
CA GLY A 187 12.45 35.22 -3.21
C GLY A 187 13.97 35.11 -3.36
N LEU A 188 14.74 35.46 -2.32
CA LEU A 188 16.21 35.39 -2.33
C LEU A 188 16.76 33.97 -2.31
N ASN A 189 15.97 32.93 -1.99
CA ASN A 189 16.42 31.54 -1.93
C ASN A 189 17.19 31.05 -3.15
N GLN A 190 16.82 31.48 -4.36
CA GLN A 190 17.49 31.07 -5.61
C GLN A 190 18.85 31.75 -5.85
N SER A 191 19.19 32.80 -5.09
CA SER A 191 20.45 33.54 -5.26
C SER A 191 21.68 32.79 -4.72
N GLY A 192 22.87 33.09 -5.24
CA GLY A 192 24.14 32.58 -4.70
C GLY A 192 24.64 33.29 -3.43
N CYS A 193 23.94 34.32 -2.96
CA CYS A 193 24.43 35.23 -1.91
C CYS A 193 24.15 34.69 -0.49
N SER A 194 25.04 33.84 0.04
CA SER A 194 24.96 33.31 1.42
C SER A 194 24.80 34.43 2.45
N HIS A 195 25.80 35.32 2.56
CA HIS A 195 25.84 36.35 3.62
C HIS A 195 24.60 37.27 3.67
N LEU A 196 23.97 37.55 2.52
CA LEU A 196 22.72 38.34 2.47
C LEU A 196 21.51 37.54 2.97
N LYS A 197 21.42 36.26 2.62
CA LYS A 197 20.40 35.35 3.17
C LYS A 197 20.57 35.19 4.67
N ASP A 198 21.80 34.99 5.12
CA ASP A 198 22.11 34.70 6.52
C ASP A 198 21.81 35.94 7.39
N PHE A 199 22.22 37.14 6.97
CA PHE A 199 21.86 38.40 7.63
C PHE A 199 20.34 38.66 7.66
N LEU A 200 19.64 38.43 6.54
CA LEU A 200 18.18 38.57 6.50
C LEU A 200 17.50 37.57 7.45
N ARG A 201 17.98 36.32 7.50
CA ARG A 201 17.45 35.29 8.39
C ARG A 201 17.69 35.64 9.85
N GLU A 202 18.89 36.06 10.24
CA GLU A 202 19.17 36.50 11.61
C GLU A 202 18.24 37.67 12.00
N THR A 203 18.09 38.67 11.13
CA THR A 203 17.19 39.82 11.32
C THR A 203 15.72 39.39 11.45
N LEU A 204 15.26 38.47 10.60
CA LEU A 204 13.90 37.94 10.63
C LEU A 204 13.64 37.09 11.88
N HIS A 205 14.56 36.21 12.28
CA HIS A 205 14.44 35.42 13.51
C HIS A 205 14.43 36.33 14.76
N PHE A 206 15.26 37.37 14.77
CA PHE A 206 15.31 38.36 15.85
C PHE A 206 13.97 39.09 16.02
N TRP A 207 13.42 39.66 14.94
CA TRP A 207 12.14 40.38 15.00
C TRP A 207 10.95 39.46 15.24
N HIS A 208 10.89 38.31 14.56
CA HIS A 208 9.87 37.29 14.81
C HIS A 208 9.85 36.90 16.29
N LYS A 209 11.02 36.61 16.89
CA LYS A 209 11.12 36.26 18.31
C LYS A 209 10.61 37.39 19.22
N ILE A 210 10.98 38.65 18.97
CA ILE A 210 10.52 39.78 19.80
C ILE A 210 8.99 39.94 19.76
N ILE A 211 8.38 39.80 18.58
CA ILE A 211 6.91 39.86 18.42
C ILE A 211 6.26 38.65 19.11
N LYS A 212 6.81 37.44 18.93
CA LYS A 212 6.33 36.19 19.53
C LYS A 212 6.43 36.21 21.06
N ASP A 213 7.54 36.67 21.64
CA ASP A 213 7.73 36.82 23.08
C ASP A 213 6.74 37.85 23.68
N ARG A 214 6.51 38.99 23.01
CA ARG A 214 5.50 40.00 23.41
C ARG A 214 4.08 39.42 23.38
N LEU A 215 3.65 38.87 22.24
CA LEU A 215 2.31 38.31 22.07
C LEU A 215 2.07 37.13 23.02
N THR A 216 3.07 36.29 23.25
CA THR A 216 3.01 35.20 24.24
C THR A 216 2.76 35.75 25.64
N SER A 217 3.49 36.78 26.06
CA SER A 217 3.30 37.40 27.38
C SER A 217 1.90 38.00 27.54
N ASP A 218 1.38 38.68 26.51
CA ASP A 218 0.05 39.29 26.56
C ASP A 218 -1.08 38.23 26.50
N PHE A 219 -0.88 37.16 25.73
CA PHE A 219 -1.81 36.02 25.65
C PHE A 219 -1.83 35.19 26.94
N GLU A 220 -0.69 34.94 27.60
CA GLU A 220 -0.63 34.30 28.93
C GLU A 220 -1.43 35.11 29.99
N LYS A 221 -1.43 36.46 29.92
CA LYS A 221 -2.23 37.33 30.81
C LYS A 221 -3.74 37.23 30.56
N VAL A 222 -4.17 37.02 29.30
CA VAL A 222 -5.59 36.81 28.95
C VAL A 222 -6.03 35.39 29.33
N LEU A 223 -5.22 34.38 29.03
CA LEU A 223 -5.50 32.98 29.40
C LEU A 223 -5.64 32.80 30.93
N THR A 224 -4.80 33.45 31.72
CA THR A 224 -4.89 33.39 33.20
C THR A 224 -6.12 34.10 33.76
N GLN A 225 -6.61 35.18 33.12
CA GLN A 225 -7.90 35.79 33.45
C GLN A 225 -9.10 34.90 33.08
N LEU A 226 -8.96 34.08 32.04
CA LEU A 226 -9.94 33.06 31.63
C LEU A 226 -9.81 31.73 32.39
N HIS A 227 -8.98 31.69 33.46
CA HIS A 227 -8.70 30.50 34.27
C HIS A 227 -8.12 29.29 33.49
N TRP A 228 -7.48 29.53 32.34
CA TRP A 228 -6.77 28.50 31.59
C TRP A 228 -5.40 28.18 32.24
N PRO A 229 -4.95 26.90 32.28
CA PRO A 229 -5.63 25.71 31.78
C PRO A 229 -6.67 25.13 32.74
N ILE A 230 -7.75 24.59 32.18
CA ILE A 230 -8.86 23.97 32.93
C ILE A 230 -8.45 22.56 33.38
N ILE A 231 -7.77 22.48 34.53
CA ILE A 231 -7.24 21.23 35.07
C ILE A 231 -8.34 20.34 35.67
N SER A 232 -9.40 20.94 36.21
CA SER A 232 -10.52 20.28 36.89
C SER A 232 -11.85 20.74 36.27
N PRO A 233 -12.92 19.92 36.28
CA PRO A 233 -14.22 20.33 35.76
C PRO A 233 -14.76 21.56 36.52
N PRO A 234 -15.43 22.51 35.84
CA PRO A 234 -15.91 23.73 36.45
C PRO A 234 -17.05 23.44 37.45
N THR A 235 -16.74 23.53 38.74
CA THR A 235 -17.68 23.24 39.84
C THR A 235 -18.76 24.30 40.06
N GLN A 236 -18.68 25.44 39.36
CA GLN A 236 -19.67 26.51 39.36
C GLN A 236 -19.77 27.12 37.96
N SER A 237 -20.99 27.45 37.53
CA SER A 237 -21.21 28.31 36.37
C SER A 237 -20.71 29.71 36.69
N LEU A 238 -19.53 30.08 36.18
CA LEU A 238 -18.96 31.41 36.37
C LEU A 238 -19.94 32.48 35.86
N THR A 239 -20.43 33.32 36.77
CA THR A 239 -21.18 34.53 36.41
C THR A 239 -20.32 35.41 35.50
N PRO A 240 -20.85 35.98 34.41
CA PRO A 240 -20.07 36.80 33.51
C PRO A 240 -19.53 38.02 34.26
N THR A 241 -18.20 38.10 34.35
CA THR A 241 -17.50 39.27 34.89
C THR A 241 -17.79 40.49 34.01
N ALA A 242 -17.83 41.69 34.60
CA ALA A 242 -18.23 42.90 33.88
C ALA A 242 -17.37 43.19 32.62
N ASN A 243 -16.11 42.77 32.63
CA ASN A 243 -15.15 42.91 31.52
C ASN A 243 -15.15 41.72 30.55
N ALA A 244 -16.04 40.74 30.68
CA ALA A 244 -15.98 39.50 29.90
C ALA A 244 -15.99 39.75 28.38
N GLN A 245 -16.80 40.69 27.87
CA GLN A 245 -16.81 41.02 26.44
C GLN A 245 -15.47 41.61 25.97
N GLU A 246 -14.86 42.48 26.78
CA GLU A 246 -13.55 43.07 26.50
C GLU A 246 -12.45 42.00 26.48
N ILE A 247 -12.43 41.09 27.46
CA ILE A 247 -11.48 39.97 27.53
C ILE A 247 -11.64 39.02 26.32
N ASN A 248 -12.87 38.71 25.89
CA ASN A 248 -13.08 37.90 24.68
C ASN A 248 -12.63 38.64 23.40
N SER A 249 -12.77 39.97 23.33
CA SER A 249 -12.26 40.76 22.18
C SER A 249 -10.72 40.83 22.14
N GLN A 250 -10.07 40.90 23.31
CA GLN A 250 -8.62 40.81 23.43
C GLN A 250 -8.10 39.41 23.07
N LEU A 251 -8.83 38.35 23.46
CA LEU A 251 -8.56 36.98 23.05
C LEU A 251 -8.62 36.83 21.52
N GLU A 252 -9.69 37.33 20.87
CA GLU A 252 -9.84 37.30 19.42
C GLU A 252 -8.70 38.05 18.69
N LEU A 253 -8.34 39.24 19.18
CA LEU A 253 -7.23 40.04 18.63
C LEU A 253 -5.87 39.32 18.77
N LEU A 254 -5.57 38.74 19.93
CA LEU A 254 -4.29 38.06 20.15
C LEU A 254 -4.19 36.74 19.39
N VAL A 255 -5.26 35.95 19.33
CA VAL A 255 -5.29 34.70 18.54
C VAL A 255 -5.13 35.01 17.04
N THR A 256 -5.83 36.02 16.51
CA THR A 256 -5.68 36.41 15.09
C THR A 256 -4.29 36.98 14.77
N GLN A 257 -3.67 37.73 15.69
CA GLN A 257 -2.28 38.18 15.54
C GLN A 257 -1.25 37.03 15.62
N LEU A 258 -1.44 36.06 16.51
CA LEU A 258 -0.60 34.87 16.62
C LEU A 258 -0.74 33.94 15.39
N LEU A 259 -1.95 33.80 14.83
CA LEU A 259 -2.18 33.09 13.56
C LEU A 259 -1.55 33.82 12.37
N ALA A 260 -1.62 35.15 12.33
CA ALA A 260 -0.94 35.93 11.29
C ALA A 260 0.58 35.82 11.36
N LEU A 261 1.16 35.63 12.56
CA LEU A 261 2.60 35.41 12.73
C LEU A 261 3.06 33.99 12.30
N GLN A 262 2.16 33.01 12.26
CA GLN A 262 2.43 31.59 11.91
C GLN A 262 3.13 31.45 10.55
N THR A 263 2.74 32.25 9.55
CA THR A 263 3.32 32.29 8.20
C THR A 263 4.85 32.33 8.22
N SER A 264 5.40 33.19 9.08
CA SER A 264 6.84 33.38 9.26
C SER A 264 7.47 32.31 10.16
N ASP A 265 6.75 31.80 11.16
CA ASP A 265 7.20 30.71 12.06
C ASP A 265 7.37 29.39 11.29
N ASP A 266 6.47 29.09 10.36
CA ASP A 266 6.51 27.90 9.51
C ASP A 266 7.66 27.97 8.51
N LEU A 267 7.89 29.12 7.89
CA LEU A 267 9.01 29.34 6.95
C LEU A 267 10.38 29.24 7.63
N ILE A 268 10.47 29.64 8.90
CA ILE A 268 11.62 29.38 9.78
C ILE A 268 11.76 27.88 10.05
N SER A 269 10.70 27.26 10.58
CA SER A 269 10.71 25.90 11.12
C SER A 269 10.97 24.82 10.05
N GLN A 270 10.35 24.94 8.87
CA GLN A 270 10.54 24.00 7.77
C GLN A 270 11.99 23.94 7.28
N ARG A 271 12.75 25.04 7.40
CA ARG A 271 14.13 25.13 6.91
C ARG A 271 15.18 24.81 7.96
N ALA A 272 14.85 24.91 9.24
CA ALA A 272 15.67 24.34 10.32
C ALA A 272 15.81 22.82 10.20
N LEU A 273 14.82 22.14 9.61
CA LEU A 273 14.80 20.69 9.36
C LEU A 273 15.51 20.27 8.05
N ALA A 274 15.77 21.21 7.13
CA ALA A 274 16.35 20.95 5.82
C ALA A 274 17.86 20.55 5.74
N PRO A 275 18.75 20.78 6.74
CA PRO A 275 20.20 20.54 6.56
C PRO A 275 20.66 19.10 6.24
N CYS A 276 19.80 18.08 6.40
CA CYS A 276 20.24 16.68 6.48
C CYS A 276 19.74 15.75 5.36
N GLN A 277 18.98 16.22 4.37
CA GLN A 277 18.48 15.35 3.27
C GLN A 277 19.22 15.59 1.95
N GLY A 278 20.37 14.91 1.82
CA GLY A 278 21.03 14.71 0.54
C GLY A 278 20.49 13.48 -0.21
N VAL A 279 20.19 13.65 -1.50
CA VAL A 279 19.71 12.62 -2.47
C VAL A 279 18.28 12.12 -2.24
N PRO A 280 17.35 12.32 -3.23
CA PRO A 280 16.04 11.67 -3.20
C PRO A 280 16.17 10.19 -3.60
N SER A 281 16.10 9.30 -2.61
CA SER A 281 15.97 7.86 -2.85
C SER A 281 14.54 7.54 -3.33
N ILE A 282 14.40 6.95 -4.51
CA ILE A 282 13.10 6.48 -5.02
C ILE A 282 12.80 5.14 -4.34
N GLN A 283 11.94 5.16 -3.32
CA GLN A 283 11.31 3.97 -2.76
C GLN A 283 9.79 4.00 -3.00
N PRO A 284 9.12 2.85 -3.23
CA PRO A 284 7.67 2.79 -3.37
C PRO A 284 6.96 3.23 -2.08
N ALA A 285 5.74 3.75 -2.21
CA ALA A 285 4.97 4.24 -1.08
C ALA A 285 4.58 3.10 -0.11
N SER A 286 5.22 3.08 1.06
CA SER A 286 4.69 2.38 2.24
C SER A 286 3.80 3.33 3.03
N SER A 287 2.61 2.87 3.44
CA SER A 287 1.52 3.73 3.93
C SER A 287 1.64 4.11 5.41
N ALA A 288 2.80 4.65 5.81
CA ALA A 288 3.02 5.24 7.13
C ALA A 288 4.06 6.37 7.06
N THR A 289 3.60 7.63 7.04
CA THR A 289 4.49 8.79 7.23
C THR A 289 5.07 8.76 8.65
N PRO A 290 6.40 8.86 8.83
CA PRO A 290 6.99 8.92 10.17
C PRO A 290 6.54 10.19 10.92
N PRO A 291 6.50 10.19 12.26
CA PRO A 291 5.96 11.30 13.06
C PRO A 291 6.67 12.65 12.81
N SER A 292 7.90 12.64 12.29
CA SER A 292 8.67 13.83 11.91
C SER A 292 8.12 14.63 10.72
N GLN A 293 7.02 14.21 10.08
CA GLN A 293 6.39 14.93 8.96
C GLN A 293 5.00 15.50 9.28
N ALA A 294 4.53 15.41 10.53
CA ALA A 294 3.30 16.11 10.92
C ALA A 294 3.48 17.64 10.84
N PRO A 295 2.48 18.41 10.37
CA PRO A 295 2.57 19.86 10.36
C PRO A 295 2.69 20.42 11.79
N PRO A 296 3.45 21.52 11.98
CA PRO A 296 3.58 22.15 13.30
C PRO A 296 2.21 22.50 13.87
N LEU A 297 2.12 22.48 15.21
CA LEU A 297 0.93 22.94 15.91
C LEU A 297 0.76 24.44 15.69
N CYS A 298 -0.47 24.94 15.58
CA CYS A 298 -0.69 26.38 15.47
C CYS A 298 -0.23 27.11 16.74
N LEU A 299 0.42 28.26 16.56
CA LEU A 299 1.11 29.02 17.61
C LEU A 299 0.23 29.39 18.82
N PRO A 300 -1.06 29.78 18.68
CA PRO A 300 -1.94 29.95 19.85
C PRO A 300 -2.01 28.70 20.71
N ILE A 301 -2.12 27.51 20.10
CA ILE A 301 -2.26 26.25 20.81
C ILE A 301 -0.91 25.77 21.37
N GLN A 302 0.21 26.02 20.68
CA GLN A 302 1.55 25.84 21.28
C GLN A 302 1.70 26.58 22.62
N ILE A 303 1.23 27.84 22.69
CA ILE A 303 1.29 28.64 23.91
C ILE A 303 0.29 28.11 24.96
N MET A 304 -0.94 27.78 24.58
CA MET A 304 -1.93 27.19 25.50
C MET A 304 -1.47 25.86 26.11
N LEU A 305 -0.66 25.09 25.39
CA LEU A 305 -0.05 23.84 25.84
C LEU A 305 1.13 24.04 26.79
N LEU A 306 1.76 25.21 26.85
CA LEU A 306 2.99 25.43 27.63
C LEU A 306 2.81 25.23 29.15
N PRO A 307 1.72 25.71 29.80
CA PRO A 307 1.45 25.41 31.21
C PRO A 307 1.21 23.91 31.47
N LEU A 308 0.47 23.24 30.59
CA LEU A 308 0.20 21.79 30.68
C LEU A 308 1.49 20.97 30.49
N SER A 309 2.32 21.35 29.52
CA SER A 309 3.65 20.75 29.26
C SER A 309 4.59 20.89 30.45
N ARG A 310 4.64 22.07 31.08
CA ARG A 310 5.42 22.31 32.31
C ARG A 310 4.90 21.42 33.45
N ARG A 311 3.57 21.29 33.62
CA ARG A 311 2.95 20.43 34.64
C ARG A 311 3.23 18.93 34.40
N PHE A 312 3.07 18.46 33.15
CA PHE A 312 3.35 17.08 32.76
C PHE A 312 4.80 16.69 33.07
N ARG A 313 5.76 17.52 32.62
CA ARG A 313 7.19 17.30 32.87
C ARG A 313 7.55 17.43 34.36
N TYR A 314 6.88 18.29 35.13
CA TYR A 314 7.06 18.40 36.58
C TYR A 314 6.60 17.15 37.35
N HIS A 315 5.52 16.48 36.93
CA HIS A 315 4.96 15.31 37.63
C HIS A 315 5.55 13.97 37.14
N PHE A 316 5.74 13.79 35.84
CA PHE A 316 6.02 12.48 35.23
C PHE A 316 7.47 12.30 34.76
N TYR A 317 8.36 13.24 35.07
CA TYR A 317 9.82 13.13 34.86
C TYR A 317 10.57 13.43 36.15
N GLY A 318 11.83 13.01 36.21
CA GLY A 318 12.67 13.14 37.42
C GLY A 318 12.23 12.23 38.57
N ASN A 319 12.67 12.56 39.79
CA ASN A 319 12.66 11.65 40.94
C ASN A 319 11.35 11.70 41.76
N ARG A 320 10.20 12.00 41.15
CA ARG A 320 8.91 12.00 41.87
C ARG A 320 8.32 10.60 41.95
N GLN A 321 7.59 10.33 43.03
CA GLN A 321 6.77 9.12 43.18
C GLN A 321 5.75 8.96 42.04
N THR A 322 5.25 10.07 41.47
CA THR A 322 4.34 10.08 40.31
C THR A 322 4.99 9.65 38.98
N ASN A 323 6.32 9.54 38.91
CA ASN A 323 7.04 8.97 37.77
C ASN A 323 7.39 7.49 38.05
N SER A 324 6.38 6.61 38.00
CA SER A 324 6.57 5.16 38.18
C SER A 324 6.32 4.40 36.88
N LEU A 325 7.27 3.53 36.50
CA LEU A 325 7.11 2.60 35.38
C LEU A 325 5.95 1.61 35.56
N SER A 326 5.58 1.31 36.82
CA SER A 326 4.46 0.41 37.13
C SER A 326 3.09 1.09 37.15
N LYS A 327 3.02 2.40 36.87
CA LYS A 327 1.78 3.18 36.87
C LYS A 327 1.64 4.13 35.66
N PRO A 328 1.71 3.61 34.40
CA PRO A 328 1.49 4.43 33.22
C PRO A 328 0.08 5.04 33.15
N GLU A 329 -0.93 4.40 33.75
CA GLU A 329 -2.30 4.92 33.80
C GLU A 329 -2.39 6.32 34.43
N TRP A 330 -1.44 6.70 35.30
CA TRP A 330 -1.41 8.01 35.95
C TRP A 330 -1.15 9.15 34.98
N TYR A 331 -0.28 8.99 33.98
CA TYR A 331 -0.05 10.04 32.99
C TYR A 331 -1.04 9.98 31.82
N LEU A 332 -1.47 8.77 31.45
CA LEU A 332 -2.48 8.52 30.42
C LEU A 332 -3.83 9.12 30.82
N THR A 333 -4.37 8.72 31.98
CA THR A 333 -5.65 9.23 32.52
C THR A 333 -5.59 10.74 32.77
N GLN A 334 -4.46 11.26 33.27
CA GLN A 334 -4.32 12.69 33.55
C GLN A 334 -4.38 13.54 32.26
N VAL A 335 -3.90 13.01 31.13
CA VAL A 335 -3.98 13.70 29.84
C VAL A 335 -5.37 13.58 29.21
N LEU A 336 -6.03 12.41 29.27
CA LEU A 336 -7.45 12.29 28.85
C LEU A 336 -8.36 13.24 29.63
N MET A 337 -8.11 13.38 30.94
CA MET A 337 -8.80 14.35 31.81
C MET A 337 -8.57 15.79 31.36
N TRP A 338 -7.35 16.17 30.96
CA TRP A 338 -7.09 17.52 30.44
C TRP A 338 -7.74 17.78 29.08
N MET A 339 -7.80 16.78 28.20
CA MET A 339 -8.55 16.88 26.94
C MET A 339 -10.04 17.13 27.22
N GLY A 340 -10.67 16.24 28.00
CA GLY A 340 -12.10 16.34 28.32
C GLY A 340 -12.50 17.62 29.06
N ASN A 341 -11.70 18.06 30.04
CA ASN A 341 -11.95 19.32 30.76
C ASN A 341 -11.73 20.57 29.89
N SER A 342 -11.03 20.45 28.75
CA SER A 342 -10.74 21.57 27.85
C SER A 342 -11.72 21.69 26.67
N SER A 343 -12.42 20.62 26.29
CA SER A 343 -13.23 20.55 25.06
C SER A 343 -14.20 21.74 24.93
N THR A 344 -15.02 21.99 25.95
CA THR A 344 -15.99 23.10 25.96
C THR A 344 -15.34 24.48 25.78
N PHE A 345 -14.15 24.70 26.34
CA PHE A 345 -13.39 25.93 26.13
C PHE A 345 -12.83 26.04 24.70
N MET A 346 -12.30 24.95 24.16
CA MET A 346 -11.80 24.92 22.78
C MET A 346 -12.94 25.15 21.77
N GLU A 347 -14.11 24.55 22.00
CA GLU A 347 -15.30 24.62 21.14
C GLU A 347 -16.04 25.96 21.26
N GLU A 348 -16.28 26.49 22.46
CA GLU A 348 -17.02 27.75 22.64
C GLU A 348 -16.17 29.01 22.48
N LYS A 349 -14.85 28.94 22.73
CA LYS A 349 -13.97 30.14 22.75
C LYS A 349 -12.96 30.18 21.63
N ILE A 350 -12.27 29.08 21.33
CA ILE A 350 -11.15 29.10 20.38
C ILE A 350 -11.62 28.82 18.95
N GLN A 351 -12.44 27.78 18.73
CA GLN A 351 -12.92 27.41 17.40
C GLN A 351 -13.61 28.57 16.64
N PRO A 352 -14.51 29.37 17.24
CA PRO A 352 -15.18 30.46 16.52
C PRO A 352 -14.24 31.61 16.12
N ILE A 353 -13.05 31.69 16.72
CA ILE A 353 -11.98 32.61 16.32
C ILE A 353 -11.17 32.01 15.16
N LEU A 354 -10.83 30.71 15.21
CA LEU A 354 -10.16 30.01 14.12
C LEU A 354 -11.01 30.04 12.83
N ASP A 355 -12.29 29.75 12.94
CA ASP A 355 -13.24 29.74 11.82
C ASP A 355 -13.33 31.13 11.17
N ARG A 356 -13.38 32.20 11.98
CA ARG A 356 -13.40 33.60 11.52
C ARG A 356 -12.08 34.03 10.90
N ALA A 357 -10.96 33.48 11.36
CA ALA A 357 -9.64 33.64 10.74
C ALA A 357 -9.46 32.82 9.46
N GLY A 358 -10.44 31.97 9.09
CA GLY A 358 -10.39 31.11 7.90
C GLY A 358 -9.51 29.87 8.06
N ALA A 359 -9.12 29.51 9.29
CA ALA A 359 -8.30 28.33 9.55
C ALA A 359 -9.17 27.06 9.51
N THR A 360 -8.91 26.16 8.55
CA THR A 360 -9.65 24.91 8.34
C THR A 360 -9.28 23.81 9.35
N ILE A 361 -9.01 24.18 10.60
CA ILE A 361 -8.36 23.33 11.60
C ILE A 361 -9.23 23.28 12.87
N SER A 362 -9.44 22.08 13.40
CA SER A 362 -10.12 21.92 14.69
C SER A 362 -9.17 22.22 15.85
N ALA A 363 -9.54 23.19 16.67
CA ALA A 363 -8.80 23.61 17.86
C ALA A 363 -8.64 22.46 18.87
N MET A 364 -9.67 21.62 19.00
CA MET A 364 -9.64 20.43 19.87
C MET A 364 -8.66 19.37 19.35
N VAL A 365 -8.62 19.13 18.03
CA VAL A 365 -7.70 18.16 17.42
C VAL A 365 -6.24 18.61 17.52
N GLU A 366 -5.96 19.91 17.38
CA GLU A 366 -4.64 20.51 17.64
C GLU A 366 -4.22 20.34 19.11
N LEU A 367 -5.12 20.66 20.06
CA LEU A 367 -4.84 20.46 21.50
C LEU A 367 -4.55 18.99 21.81
N CYS A 368 -5.35 18.07 21.25
CA CYS A 368 -5.10 16.63 21.36
C CYS A 368 -3.74 16.25 20.77
N ARG A 369 -3.38 16.68 19.55
CA ARG A 369 -2.08 16.37 18.93
C ARG A 369 -0.91 16.84 19.80
N GLY A 370 -1.01 18.03 20.40
CA GLY A 370 0.05 18.58 21.25
C GLY A 370 0.09 18.06 22.69
N LEU A 371 -1.00 17.49 23.20
CA LEU A 371 -0.97 16.69 24.43
C LEU A 371 -0.47 15.27 24.17
N LEU A 372 -0.80 14.69 23.01
CA LEU A 372 -0.34 13.38 22.60
C LEU A 372 1.18 13.32 22.40
N SER A 373 1.82 14.36 21.87
CA SER A 373 3.29 14.37 21.72
C SER A 373 4.04 14.24 23.06
N LEU A 374 3.55 14.87 24.12
CA LEU A 374 4.08 14.72 25.47
C LEU A 374 3.96 13.27 25.99
N VAL A 375 2.83 12.61 25.68
CA VAL A 375 2.61 11.21 26.04
C VAL A 375 3.45 10.29 25.16
N GLN A 376 3.64 10.58 23.88
CA GLN A 376 4.47 9.81 22.95
C GLN A 376 5.95 9.85 23.39
N GLU A 377 6.49 11.03 23.73
CA GLU A 377 7.83 11.17 24.33
C GLU A 377 8.00 10.28 25.57
N LYS A 378 6.96 10.22 26.42
CA LYS A 378 6.99 9.48 27.69
C LYS A 378 6.84 7.96 27.49
N VAL A 379 5.89 7.53 26.67
CA VAL A 379 5.63 6.11 26.37
C VAL A 379 6.84 5.48 25.66
N ALA A 380 7.45 6.14 24.67
CA ALA A 380 8.66 5.64 24.01
C ALA A 380 9.84 5.49 25.00
N SER A 381 10.01 6.47 25.88
CA SER A 381 11.05 6.47 26.93
C SER A 381 10.83 5.37 27.97
N ASP A 382 9.58 5.00 28.29
CA ASP A 382 9.29 3.95 29.26
C ASP A 382 9.23 2.55 28.63
N ALA A 383 8.64 2.40 27.44
CA ALA A 383 8.56 1.12 26.71
C ALA A 383 9.96 0.54 26.43
N SER A 384 10.89 1.37 25.97
CA SER A 384 12.30 1.00 25.73
C SER A 384 13.03 0.55 27.00
N ARG A 385 12.59 0.98 28.19
CA ARG A 385 13.12 0.54 29.50
C ARG A 385 12.46 -0.74 29.99
N LEU A 386 11.24 -1.05 29.54
CA LEU A 386 10.45 -2.21 29.96
C LEU A 386 10.64 -3.47 29.09
N LEU A 387 11.48 -3.41 28.04
CA LEU A 387 11.79 -4.57 27.18
C LEU A 387 12.31 -5.82 27.94
N TYR A 388 12.78 -5.66 29.17
CA TYR A 388 13.30 -6.74 30.02
C TYR A 388 12.34 -7.22 31.13
N ASP A 389 11.16 -6.59 31.30
CA ASP A 389 10.17 -6.95 32.33
C ASP A 389 8.84 -7.31 31.66
N ASP A 390 8.52 -8.60 31.60
CA ASP A 390 7.31 -9.10 30.93
C ASP A 390 6.01 -8.54 31.52
N VAL A 391 5.95 -8.36 32.84
CA VAL A 391 4.71 -8.01 33.56
C VAL A 391 4.42 -6.52 33.42
N LEU A 392 5.43 -5.68 33.64
CA LEU A 392 5.28 -4.23 33.46
C LEU A 392 5.10 -3.86 31.99
N PHE A 393 5.69 -4.61 31.06
CA PHE A 393 5.48 -4.43 29.63
C PHE A 393 4.03 -4.74 29.21
N CYS A 394 3.44 -5.85 29.66
CA CYS A 394 2.03 -6.16 29.40
C CYS A 394 1.08 -5.06 29.95
N HIS A 395 1.31 -4.60 31.18
CA HIS A 395 0.52 -3.50 31.77
C HIS A 395 0.61 -2.21 30.95
N LEU A 396 1.81 -1.84 30.47
CA LEU A 396 1.95 -0.67 29.57
C LEU A 396 1.19 -0.85 28.25
N VAL A 397 1.24 -2.04 27.64
CA VAL A 397 0.50 -2.34 26.40
C VAL A 397 -1.02 -2.24 26.62
N GLU A 398 -1.53 -2.76 27.73
CA GLU A 398 -2.97 -2.73 28.07
C GLU A 398 -3.48 -1.31 28.29
N GLU A 399 -2.74 -0.51 29.07
CA GLU A 399 -3.08 0.89 29.32
C GLU A 399 -2.95 1.77 28.04
N VAL A 400 -2.00 1.47 27.15
CA VAL A 400 -1.88 2.16 25.85
C VAL A 400 -3.01 1.78 24.88
N LEU A 401 -3.43 0.50 24.84
CA LEU A 401 -4.59 0.06 24.06
C LEU A 401 -5.89 0.71 24.56
N GLN A 402 -6.08 0.77 25.88
CA GLN A 402 -7.26 1.39 26.50
C GLN A 402 -7.27 2.91 26.29
N PHE A 403 -6.12 3.59 26.45
CA PHE A 403 -5.99 5.02 26.17
C PHE A 403 -6.34 5.36 24.71
N GLU A 404 -5.87 4.57 23.73
CA GLU A 404 -6.22 4.82 22.33
C GLU A 404 -7.72 4.65 22.11
N LYS A 405 -8.33 3.62 22.71
CA LYS A 405 -9.79 3.39 22.62
C LYS A 405 -10.58 4.60 23.13
N GLU A 406 -10.23 5.13 24.30
CA GLU A 406 -10.87 6.32 24.87
C GLU A 406 -10.58 7.61 24.10
N LEU A 407 -9.36 7.77 23.57
CA LEU A 407 -9.00 8.90 22.70
C LEU A 407 -9.88 8.95 21.44
N ARG A 408 -10.14 7.80 20.80
CA ARG A 408 -11.00 7.74 19.61
C ARG A 408 -12.48 7.84 19.96
N SER A 409 -12.96 7.18 21.03
CA SER A 409 -14.39 7.16 21.37
C SER A 409 -14.88 8.42 22.07
N ASN A 410 -14.10 8.97 23.00
CA ASN A 410 -14.55 10.02 23.91
C ASN A 410 -14.06 11.42 23.49
N GLN A 411 -12.87 11.51 22.88
CA GLN A 411 -12.30 12.79 22.40
C GLN A 411 -12.47 12.99 20.88
N SER A 412 -13.12 12.05 20.18
CA SER A 412 -13.38 12.09 18.72
C SER A 412 -12.13 12.26 17.82
N TYR A 413 -10.94 11.91 18.32
CA TYR A 413 -9.67 12.18 17.63
C TYR A 413 -9.62 11.47 16.25
N PRO A 414 -9.35 12.20 15.13
CA PRO A 414 -9.46 11.67 13.78
C PRO A 414 -8.57 10.45 13.53
N ALA A 415 -9.16 9.39 12.95
CA ALA A 415 -8.46 8.12 12.79
C ALA A 415 -7.27 8.14 11.80
N ALA A 416 -7.19 9.16 10.95
CA ALA A 416 -6.08 9.41 10.03
C ALA A 416 -4.83 10.02 10.71
N LEU A 417 -4.93 10.47 11.97
CA LEU A 417 -3.80 11.02 12.72
C LEU A 417 -3.14 9.95 13.61
N PRO A 418 -1.81 10.01 13.84
CA PRO A 418 -1.13 9.09 14.73
C PRO A 418 -1.58 9.31 16.18
N GLY A 419 -1.91 8.20 16.85
CA GLY A 419 -2.11 8.12 18.31
C GLY A 419 -0.87 7.59 19.02
N LEU A 420 -1.04 6.72 20.01
CA LEU A 420 0.06 6.04 20.71
C LEU A 420 0.43 4.69 20.08
N LEU A 421 -0.51 3.97 19.46
CA LEU A 421 -0.28 2.57 19.02
C LEU A 421 0.94 2.40 18.11
N HIS A 422 1.32 3.42 17.34
CA HIS A 422 2.49 3.37 16.45
C HIS A 422 3.82 3.12 17.20
N LEU A 423 3.91 3.48 18.48
CA LEU A 423 5.10 3.23 19.32
C LEU A 423 5.21 1.74 19.71
N LEU A 424 4.08 1.04 19.82
CA LEU A 424 4.05 -0.42 20.03
C LEU A 424 4.42 -1.20 18.76
N LEU A 425 4.50 -0.53 17.61
CA LEU A 425 4.86 -1.11 16.31
C LEU A 425 6.34 -0.95 15.94
N GLU A 426 7.13 -0.24 16.75
CA GLU A 426 8.60 -0.25 16.62
C GLU A 426 9.13 -1.69 16.77
N ASP A 427 10.01 -2.16 15.88
CA ASP A 427 10.33 -3.59 15.78
C ASP A 427 10.78 -4.24 17.11
N ALA A 428 11.58 -3.55 17.93
CA ALA A 428 12.00 -4.08 19.24
C ALA A 428 10.80 -4.25 20.20
N THR A 429 9.90 -3.27 20.23
CA THR A 429 8.68 -3.26 21.06
C THR A 429 7.67 -4.29 20.57
N LEU A 430 7.46 -4.38 19.25
CA LEU A 430 6.54 -5.33 18.63
C LEU A 430 7.00 -6.79 18.78
N GLN A 431 8.30 -7.06 18.60
CA GLN A 431 8.86 -8.41 18.80
C GLN A 431 8.82 -8.81 20.28
N LYS A 432 9.07 -7.86 21.21
CA LYS A 432 8.87 -8.10 22.65
C LYS A 432 7.42 -8.45 22.96
N TRP A 433 6.45 -7.69 22.42
CA TRP A 433 5.03 -7.96 22.63
C TRP A 433 4.62 -9.34 22.11
N LEU A 434 4.94 -9.67 20.85
CA LEU A 434 4.65 -11.00 20.26
C LEU A 434 5.25 -12.14 21.11
N THR A 435 6.48 -11.95 21.63
CA THR A 435 7.16 -12.94 22.47
C THR A 435 6.43 -13.15 23.81
N VAL A 436 6.01 -12.07 24.49
CA VAL A 436 5.32 -12.18 25.78
C VAL A 436 3.88 -12.65 25.62
N GLU A 437 3.15 -12.18 24.59
CA GLU A 437 1.79 -12.64 24.29
C GLU A 437 1.79 -14.16 24.01
N LYS A 438 2.77 -14.66 23.24
CA LYS A 438 2.99 -16.10 23.02
C LYS A 438 3.23 -16.85 24.32
N LYS A 439 4.16 -16.36 25.16
CA LYS A 439 4.51 -16.97 26.45
C LYS A 439 3.28 -17.08 27.36
N MET A 440 2.57 -15.98 27.56
CA MET A 440 1.36 -15.92 28.40
C MET A 440 0.25 -16.82 27.86
N ALA A 441 0.07 -16.87 26.53
CA ALA A 441 -0.90 -17.76 25.89
C ALA A 441 -0.55 -19.25 26.08
N VAL A 442 0.74 -19.62 25.96
CA VAL A 442 1.24 -20.98 26.22
C VAL A 442 1.08 -21.38 27.69
N GLU A 443 1.47 -20.52 28.63
CA GLU A 443 1.32 -20.78 30.08
C GLU A 443 -0.17 -20.96 30.45
N LYS A 444 -1.07 -20.15 29.87
CA LYS A 444 -2.52 -20.30 30.05
C LYS A 444 -3.07 -21.56 29.36
N MET A 445 -2.47 -22.00 28.25
CA MET A 445 -2.83 -23.24 27.55
C MET A 445 -2.53 -24.50 28.38
N ASP A 446 -1.39 -24.54 29.07
CA ASP A 446 -1.08 -25.64 29.99
C ASP A 446 -1.94 -25.62 31.26
N ALA A 447 -2.26 -24.42 31.77
CA ALA A 447 -3.18 -24.26 32.90
C ALA A 447 -4.60 -24.76 32.58
N MET A 448 -5.17 -24.42 31.40
CA MET A 448 -6.52 -24.87 31.03
C MET A 448 -6.61 -26.36 30.70
N LEU A 449 -5.53 -27.01 30.23
CA LEU A 449 -5.50 -28.45 29.96
C LEU A 449 -5.33 -29.31 31.23
N SER A 450 -4.81 -28.72 32.31
CA SER A 450 -4.55 -29.36 33.61
C SER A 450 -5.62 -29.08 34.67
N ALA A 451 -6.59 -28.20 34.40
CA ALA A 451 -7.70 -27.92 35.31
C ALA A 451 -8.63 -29.14 35.52
N GLU A 452 -9.18 -29.28 36.73
CA GLU A 452 -10.00 -30.44 37.11
C GLU A 452 -11.30 -30.57 36.28
N GLY A 453 -11.83 -29.44 35.78
CA GLY A 453 -13.01 -29.38 34.90
C GLY A 453 -12.71 -29.44 33.39
N ALA A 454 -11.43 -29.41 32.98
CA ALA A 454 -10.99 -29.14 31.60
C ALA A 454 -11.67 -29.97 30.51
N TRP A 455 -12.01 -31.23 30.82
CA TRP A 455 -12.55 -32.22 29.88
C TRP A 455 -14.07 -32.41 30.02
N SER A 456 -14.77 -31.44 30.60
CA SER A 456 -16.23 -31.41 30.70
C SER A 456 -16.83 -30.21 29.98
N SER A 457 -17.97 -30.41 29.30
CA SER A 457 -18.83 -29.31 28.87
C SER A 457 -19.38 -28.56 30.07
N GLN A 458 -19.44 -27.23 29.96
CA GLN A 458 -20.00 -26.34 30.97
C GLN A 458 -21.54 -26.46 31.07
N TYR A 459 -22.20 -26.91 29.99
CA TYR A 459 -23.67 -26.84 29.81
C TYR A 459 -24.39 -28.20 29.90
N LYS A 460 -23.79 -29.20 30.55
CA LYS A 460 -24.32 -30.58 30.67
C LYS A 460 -25.80 -30.69 31.09
N ASP A 461 -26.27 -29.75 31.91
CA ASP A 461 -27.63 -29.75 32.45
C ASP A 461 -28.63 -28.93 31.59
N ILE A 462 -28.19 -28.38 30.45
CA ILE A 462 -28.99 -27.55 29.53
C ILE A 462 -28.87 -28.11 28.11
N SER A 463 -29.66 -29.13 27.81
CA SER A 463 -29.64 -29.89 26.54
C SER A 463 -29.79 -29.04 25.27
N ASP A 464 -30.47 -27.90 25.40
CA ASP A 464 -30.97 -27.10 24.28
C ASP A 464 -30.01 -25.95 23.90
N MET A 465 -28.81 -25.90 24.50
CA MET A 465 -27.85 -24.80 24.29
C MET A 465 -26.43 -25.23 23.86
N ASP A 466 -26.06 -26.51 23.95
CA ASP A 466 -24.72 -27.01 23.59
C ASP A 466 -24.78 -28.18 22.59
N GLU A 467 -25.13 -27.86 21.34
CA GLU A 467 -25.16 -28.83 20.24
C GLU A 467 -23.78 -29.42 19.90
N LEU A 468 -22.71 -28.67 20.23
CA LEU A 468 -21.32 -29.00 19.93
C LEU A 468 -20.63 -29.81 21.05
N LYS A 469 -21.20 -29.83 22.26
CA LYS A 469 -20.70 -30.50 23.47
C LYS A 469 -19.24 -30.17 23.78
N ALA A 470 -18.91 -28.88 23.64
CA ALA A 470 -17.55 -28.36 23.77
C ALA A 470 -17.05 -28.49 25.21
N PRO A 471 -15.84 -29.03 25.47
CA PRO A 471 -15.29 -29.02 26.81
C PRO A 471 -14.68 -27.66 27.18
N ASP A 472 -14.70 -27.34 28.46
CA ASP A 472 -14.20 -26.10 29.08
C ASP A 472 -12.83 -25.63 28.56
N CYS A 473 -11.88 -26.56 28.34
CA CYS A 473 -10.56 -26.21 27.81
C CYS A 473 -10.61 -25.67 26.37
N ALA A 474 -11.56 -26.10 25.55
CA ALA A 474 -11.72 -25.64 24.17
C ALA A 474 -12.42 -24.27 24.11
N GLU A 475 -13.44 -24.06 24.94
CA GLU A 475 -14.12 -22.76 25.06
C GLU A 475 -13.17 -21.69 25.63
N THR A 476 -12.40 -22.05 26.67
CA THR A 476 -11.36 -21.19 27.25
C THR A 476 -10.24 -20.89 26.26
N PHE A 477 -9.85 -21.85 25.41
CA PHE A 477 -8.87 -21.64 24.35
C PHE A 477 -9.38 -20.68 23.26
N MET A 478 -10.60 -20.89 22.75
CA MET A 478 -11.17 -19.97 21.75
C MET A 478 -11.40 -18.57 22.32
N THR A 479 -11.77 -18.45 23.61
CA THR A 479 -11.87 -17.17 24.32
C THR A 479 -10.50 -16.46 24.43
N LEU A 480 -9.43 -17.21 24.71
CA LEU A 480 -8.05 -16.68 24.69
C LEU A 480 -7.68 -16.16 23.29
N LEU A 481 -7.98 -16.90 22.22
CA LEU A 481 -7.75 -16.43 20.86
C LEU A 481 -8.57 -15.16 20.54
N GLN A 482 -9.85 -15.07 20.95
CA GLN A 482 -10.67 -13.86 20.76
C GLN A 482 -10.08 -12.63 21.47
N VAL A 483 -9.56 -12.78 22.69
CA VAL A 483 -8.88 -11.70 23.41
C VAL A 483 -7.63 -11.24 22.64
N ILE A 484 -6.83 -12.17 22.10
CA ILE A 484 -5.69 -11.82 21.24
C ILE A 484 -6.16 -11.09 19.98
N THR A 485 -7.24 -11.55 19.32
CA THR A 485 -7.83 -10.90 18.14
C THR A 485 -8.17 -9.43 18.42
N GLU A 486 -8.88 -9.15 19.51
CA GLU A 486 -9.31 -7.79 19.83
C GLU A 486 -8.13 -6.84 20.13
N ARG A 487 -7.05 -7.36 20.75
CA ARG A 487 -5.82 -6.58 21.00
C ARG A 487 -5.16 -6.09 19.71
N TYR A 488 -4.99 -6.96 18.71
CA TYR A 488 -4.31 -6.55 17.46
C TYR A 488 -5.25 -5.94 16.42
N ARG A 489 -6.57 -6.20 16.50
CA ARG A 489 -7.60 -5.57 15.66
C ARG A 489 -7.57 -4.05 15.71
N ALA A 490 -7.22 -3.48 16.86
CA ALA A 490 -7.07 -2.03 17.04
C ALA A 490 -5.83 -1.41 16.34
N LEU A 491 -4.85 -2.22 15.91
CA LEU A 491 -3.59 -1.71 15.36
C LEU A 491 -3.77 -1.08 13.96
N PRO A 492 -3.17 0.09 13.69
CA PRO A 492 -3.34 0.81 12.42
C PRO A 492 -2.54 0.24 11.23
N CYS A 493 -1.70 -0.79 11.45
CA CYS A 493 -0.77 -1.29 10.44
C CYS A 493 -1.04 -2.78 10.12
N PRO A 494 -1.46 -3.13 8.89
CA PRO A 494 -1.81 -4.50 8.55
C PRO A 494 -0.67 -5.52 8.71
N SER A 495 0.59 -5.17 8.42
CA SER A 495 1.71 -6.10 8.62
C SER A 495 1.98 -6.44 10.09
N ALA A 496 1.61 -5.56 11.03
CA ALA A 496 1.63 -5.90 12.46
C ALA A 496 0.48 -6.85 12.81
N GLN A 497 -0.71 -6.65 12.25
CA GLN A 497 -1.85 -7.56 12.42
C GLN A 497 -1.55 -8.95 11.85
N LEU A 498 -0.86 -9.04 10.72
CA LEU A 498 -0.44 -10.31 10.11
C LEU A 498 0.61 -11.05 10.96
N LYS A 499 1.55 -10.34 11.60
CA LYS A 499 2.46 -10.96 12.60
C LYS A 499 1.68 -11.60 13.76
N PHE A 500 0.62 -10.95 14.26
CA PHE A 500 -0.26 -11.52 15.29
C PHE A 500 -1.16 -12.66 14.78
N LEU A 501 -1.66 -12.59 13.55
CA LEU A 501 -2.37 -13.70 12.90
C LEU A 501 -1.45 -14.93 12.76
N GLY A 502 -0.17 -14.73 12.44
CA GLY A 502 0.85 -15.78 12.44
C GLY A 502 0.99 -16.45 13.81
N LEU A 503 1.06 -15.65 14.89
CA LEU A 503 1.05 -16.15 16.27
C LEU A 503 -0.22 -16.93 16.61
N GLN A 504 -1.41 -16.46 16.20
CA GLN A 504 -2.66 -17.20 16.43
C GLN A 504 -2.68 -18.55 15.70
N ARG A 505 -2.19 -18.60 14.46
CA ARG A 505 -2.07 -19.85 13.69
C ARG A 505 -1.11 -20.83 14.38
N GLU A 506 0.00 -20.34 14.93
CA GLU A 506 0.93 -21.15 15.72
C GLU A 506 0.28 -21.67 17.02
N LEU A 507 -0.45 -20.84 17.76
CA LEU A 507 -1.14 -21.26 18.99
C LEU A 507 -2.24 -22.32 18.74
N VAL A 508 -2.93 -22.26 17.60
CA VAL A 508 -3.87 -23.32 17.17
C VAL A 508 -3.13 -24.63 16.83
N ASP A 509 -1.96 -24.53 16.18
CA ASP A 509 -1.13 -25.70 15.87
C ASP A 509 -0.63 -26.39 17.15
N ASP A 510 -0.10 -25.60 18.09
CA ASP A 510 0.32 -26.01 19.43
C ASP A 510 -0.82 -26.70 20.21
N PHE A 511 -2.02 -26.11 20.23
CA PHE A 511 -3.16 -26.71 20.93
C PHE A 511 -3.58 -28.03 20.28
N ARG A 512 -3.64 -28.10 18.94
CA ARG A 512 -3.91 -29.35 18.21
C ARG A 512 -2.85 -30.42 18.53
N ILE A 513 -1.57 -30.05 18.65
CA ILE A 513 -0.50 -30.98 19.04
C ILE A 513 -0.74 -31.51 20.46
N ARG A 514 -1.09 -30.66 21.42
CA ARG A 514 -1.41 -31.08 22.81
C ARG A 514 -2.66 -31.96 22.88
N LEU A 515 -3.75 -31.61 22.17
CA LEU A 515 -4.93 -32.48 22.01
C LEU A 515 -4.54 -33.85 21.42
N THR A 516 -3.66 -33.87 20.42
CA THR A 516 -3.15 -35.10 19.78
C THR A 516 -2.30 -35.95 20.73
N GLN A 517 -1.60 -35.35 21.69
CA GLN A 517 -0.84 -36.06 22.73
C GLN A 517 -1.80 -36.73 23.72
N VAL A 518 -2.71 -35.97 24.33
CA VAL A 518 -3.70 -36.51 25.30
C VAL A 518 -4.58 -37.59 24.64
N MET A 519 -4.99 -37.40 23.37
CA MET A 519 -5.73 -38.42 22.61
C MET A 519 -4.98 -39.75 22.49
N LYS A 520 -3.65 -39.73 22.35
CA LYS A 520 -2.84 -40.95 22.25
C LYS A 520 -2.75 -41.68 23.59
N GLU A 521 -2.75 -40.97 24.71
CA GLU A 521 -2.79 -41.56 26.05
C GLU A 521 -4.12 -42.29 26.29
N GLU A 522 -5.24 -41.63 25.99
CA GLU A 522 -6.60 -42.16 26.14
C GLU A 522 -6.96 -43.23 25.08
N SER A 523 -6.15 -43.39 24.02
CA SER A 523 -6.44 -44.27 22.86
C SER A 523 -6.65 -45.76 23.20
N ARG A 524 -6.35 -46.19 24.42
CA ARG A 524 -6.66 -47.53 24.95
C ARG A 524 -8.17 -47.76 25.13
N CYS A 525 -8.95 -46.71 25.35
CA CYS A 525 -10.40 -46.76 25.48
C CYS A 525 -11.07 -45.64 24.65
N PRO A 526 -11.30 -45.84 23.34
CA PRO A 526 -11.92 -44.85 22.45
C PRO A 526 -13.37 -44.45 22.79
N LEU A 527 -14.02 -45.13 23.75
CA LEU A 527 -15.32 -44.73 24.32
C LEU A 527 -15.20 -44.08 25.71
N GLY A 528 -13.97 -43.82 26.17
CA GLY A 528 -13.74 -43.05 27.40
C GLY A 528 -14.26 -41.63 27.25
N ALA A 529 -14.91 -41.09 28.28
CA ALA A 529 -15.52 -39.76 28.23
C ALA A 529 -14.53 -38.66 27.80
N ARG A 530 -13.25 -38.77 28.21
CA ARG A 530 -12.17 -37.86 27.82
C ARG A 530 -11.79 -37.97 26.34
N TYR A 531 -11.84 -39.17 25.74
CA TYR A 531 -11.62 -39.36 24.30
C TYR A 531 -12.70 -38.67 23.47
N CYS A 532 -13.96 -38.84 23.86
CA CYS A 532 -15.10 -38.16 23.24
C CYS A 532 -15.05 -36.63 23.45
N ALA A 533 -14.66 -36.16 24.63
CA ALA A 533 -14.47 -34.73 24.91
C ALA A 533 -13.39 -34.10 24.01
N ILE A 534 -12.25 -34.78 23.80
CA ILE A 534 -11.22 -34.33 22.85
C ILE A 534 -11.78 -34.29 21.42
N LEU A 535 -12.60 -35.26 21.01
CA LEU A 535 -13.21 -35.26 19.68
C LEU A 535 -14.18 -34.09 19.49
N ASN A 536 -15.00 -33.78 20.51
CA ASN A 536 -15.85 -32.60 20.53
C ASN A 536 -15.02 -31.30 20.47
N ALA A 537 -13.92 -31.21 21.22
CA ALA A 537 -13.00 -30.05 21.18
C ALA A 537 -12.44 -29.81 19.78
N VAL A 538 -11.96 -30.85 19.10
CA VAL A 538 -11.44 -30.76 17.73
C VAL A 538 -12.53 -30.32 16.76
N ASN A 539 -13.76 -30.84 16.89
CA ASN A 539 -14.89 -30.42 16.06
C ASN A 539 -15.32 -28.97 16.33
N TYR A 540 -15.43 -28.55 17.59
CA TYR A 540 -15.79 -27.19 18.01
C TYR A 540 -14.79 -26.16 17.48
N ILE A 541 -13.49 -26.41 17.63
CA ILE A 541 -12.43 -25.53 17.13
C ILE A 541 -12.41 -25.49 15.59
N SER A 542 -12.61 -26.63 14.92
CA SER A 542 -12.72 -26.66 13.45
C SER A 542 -13.94 -25.86 12.95
N THR A 543 -15.08 -25.94 13.66
CA THR A 543 -16.30 -25.17 13.33
C THR A 543 -16.05 -23.66 13.46
N ILE A 544 -15.58 -23.20 14.63
CA ILE A 544 -15.37 -21.76 14.87
C ILE A 544 -14.26 -21.17 14.00
N LEU A 545 -13.19 -21.92 13.70
CA LEU A 545 -12.16 -21.45 12.75
C LEU A 545 -12.66 -21.41 11.29
N GLY A 546 -13.69 -22.20 10.96
CA GLY A 546 -14.46 -22.04 9.73
C GLY A 546 -15.21 -20.70 9.73
N ASP A 547 -16.05 -20.46 10.74
CA ASP A 547 -16.82 -19.21 10.91
C ASP A 547 -15.91 -17.95 10.95
N TRP A 548 -14.67 -18.08 11.40
CA TRP A 548 -13.67 -17.01 11.39
C TRP A 548 -13.12 -16.73 9.98
N GLY A 549 -13.05 -17.72 9.10
CA GLY A 549 -12.67 -17.53 7.70
C GLY A 549 -13.61 -16.55 6.98
N ASP A 550 -14.91 -16.67 7.22
CA ASP A 550 -15.95 -15.82 6.61
C ASP A 550 -16.09 -14.44 7.26
N ASN A 551 -15.33 -14.14 8.33
CA ASN A 551 -15.44 -12.88 9.05
C ASN A 551 -14.75 -11.74 8.28
N VAL A 552 -15.47 -10.62 8.10
CA VAL A 552 -14.99 -9.40 7.41
C VAL A 552 -13.58 -8.96 7.86
N PHE A 553 -13.24 -9.10 9.15
CA PHE A 553 -11.90 -8.73 9.63
C PHE A 553 -10.80 -9.67 9.11
N PHE A 554 -11.02 -10.98 9.13
CA PHE A 554 -10.06 -11.96 8.62
C PHE A 554 -9.96 -11.90 7.08
N LEU A 555 -11.07 -11.65 6.38
CA LEU A 555 -11.06 -11.38 4.93
C LEU A 555 -10.25 -10.11 4.57
N GLN A 556 -10.34 -9.05 5.38
CA GLN A 556 -9.51 -7.85 5.22
C GLN A 556 -8.01 -8.14 5.44
N LEU A 557 -7.67 -8.97 6.42
CA LEU A 557 -6.29 -9.43 6.64
C LEU A 557 -5.78 -10.29 5.48
N GLN A 558 -6.62 -11.15 4.90
CA GLN A 558 -6.26 -11.95 3.72
C GLN A 558 -5.94 -11.06 2.52
N GLN A 559 -6.78 -10.04 2.26
CA GLN A 559 -6.50 -9.03 1.24
C GLN A 559 -5.19 -8.27 1.52
N ALA A 560 -4.90 -7.95 2.78
CA ALA A 560 -3.64 -7.31 3.18
C ALA A 560 -2.42 -8.22 2.97
N ALA A 561 -2.52 -9.51 3.29
CA ALA A 561 -1.45 -10.48 3.06
C ALA A 561 -1.13 -10.63 1.56
N VAL A 562 -2.16 -10.69 0.70
CA VAL A 562 -2.02 -10.75 -0.77
C VAL A 562 -1.45 -9.44 -1.34
N SER A 563 -1.74 -8.29 -0.75
CA SER A 563 -1.17 -7.01 -1.19
C SER A 563 0.29 -6.83 -0.78
N LEU A 564 0.67 -7.30 0.42
CA LEU A 564 2.03 -7.24 0.98
C LEU A 564 2.95 -8.37 0.47
N GLY A 565 2.39 -9.49 0.00
CA GLY A 565 3.15 -10.65 -0.50
C GLY A 565 3.68 -11.58 0.60
N GLU A 566 2.96 -11.72 1.72
CA GLU A 566 3.39 -12.58 2.83
C GLU A 566 3.13 -14.07 2.56
N GLU A 567 4.03 -14.71 1.81
CA GLU A 567 3.95 -16.14 1.42
C GLU A 567 3.77 -17.11 2.61
N VAL A 568 4.26 -16.75 3.80
CA VAL A 568 4.12 -17.52 5.06
C VAL A 568 2.66 -17.60 5.53
N VAL A 569 1.86 -16.57 5.26
CA VAL A 569 0.43 -16.56 5.55
C VAL A 569 -0.32 -17.32 4.45
N LEU A 570 0.03 -17.07 3.18
CA LEU A 570 -0.70 -17.50 1.98
C LEU A 570 -0.38 -18.93 1.47
N GLY A 571 0.51 -19.67 2.12
CA GLY A 571 0.77 -21.07 1.78
C GLY A 571 1.56 -21.30 0.49
N GLY A 572 2.33 -20.30 0.03
CA GLY A 572 3.31 -20.47 -1.06
C GLY A 572 2.76 -20.50 -2.50
N LEU A 573 1.48 -20.16 -2.73
CA LEU A 573 1.00 -19.89 -4.10
C LEU A 573 1.56 -18.56 -4.60
N GLY A 574 2.57 -18.65 -5.48
CA GLY A 574 3.49 -17.55 -5.79
C GLY A 574 2.90 -16.34 -6.54
N VAL A 575 3.73 -15.29 -6.56
CA VAL A 575 3.50 -13.86 -6.89
C VAL A 575 2.62 -13.50 -8.11
N LEU A 576 2.38 -14.40 -9.05
CA LEU A 576 1.55 -14.20 -10.25
C LEU A 576 0.10 -13.82 -9.90
N GLU A 577 -0.56 -12.99 -10.74
CA GLU A 577 -1.94 -12.52 -10.50
C GLU A 577 -2.95 -13.67 -10.34
N VAL A 578 -2.78 -14.76 -11.09
CA VAL A 578 -3.61 -15.98 -10.95
C VAL A 578 -3.38 -16.66 -9.60
N GLY A 579 -2.14 -16.69 -9.09
CA GLY A 579 -1.83 -17.21 -7.76
C GLY A 579 -2.37 -16.33 -6.64
N ARG A 580 -2.36 -15.00 -6.84
CA ARG A 580 -2.98 -14.03 -5.92
C ARG A 580 -4.50 -14.17 -5.85
N LEU A 581 -5.16 -14.44 -6.98
CA LEU A 581 -6.60 -14.71 -7.01
C LEU A 581 -6.95 -16.06 -6.37
N ALA A 582 -6.21 -17.14 -6.67
CA ALA A 582 -6.38 -18.43 -6.00
C ALA A 582 -6.15 -18.33 -4.47
N SER A 583 -5.21 -17.48 -4.04
CA SER A 583 -4.96 -17.17 -2.62
C SER A 583 -6.09 -16.38 -1.93
N LEU A 584 -7.12 -15.95 -2.67
CA LEU A 584 -8.36 -15.34 -2.18
C LEU A 584 -9.56 -16.31 -2.24
N GLU A 585 -9.41 -17.51 -2.81
CA GLU A 585 -10.46 -18.54 -2.85
C GLU A 585 -10.40 -19.48 -1.62
N GLY A 586 -9.22 -19.64 -1.01
CA GLY A 586 -9.01 -20.41 0.21
C GLY A 586 -9.20 -19.61 1.51
N SER A 587 -9.11 -20.27 2.66
CA SER A 587 -9.20 -19.63 3.99
C SER A 587 -7.82 -19.44 4.64
N LEU A 588 -7.63 -18.34 5.38
CA LEU A 588 -6.44 -18.11 6.22
C LEU A 588 -6.13 -19.27 7.18
N PHE A 589 -7.16 -20.01 7.60
CA PHE A 589 -7.08 -21.16 8.51
C PHE A 589 -7.14 -22.51 7.79
N GLU A 590 -7.26 -22.57 6.46
CA GLU A 590 -7.51 -23.81 5.70
C GLU A 590 -6.52 -24.94 6.01
N GLY A 591 -5.22 -24.65 6.06
CA GLY A 591 -4.20 -25.64 6.42
C GLY A 591 -4.33 -26.17 7.86
N LEU A 592 -4.85 -25.36 8.79
CA LEU A 592 -5.12 -25.79 10.17
C LEU A 592 -6.43 -26.58 10.27
N LEU A 593 -7.47 -26.15 9.53
CA LEU A 593 -8.74 -26.86 9.39
C LEU A 593 -8.51 -28.27 8.81
N ALA A 594 -7.72 -28.41 7.75
CA ALA A 594 -7.36 -29.70 7.18
C ALA A 594 -6.63 -30.63 8.18
N LEU A 595 -5.79 -30.07 9.06
CA LEU A 595 -5.09 -30.84 10.10
C LEU A 595 -6.01 -31.20 11.28
N LEU A 596 -6.95 -30.33 11.65
CA LEU A 596 -8.01 -30.62 12.64
C LEU A 596 -8.99 -31.68 12.12
N ASP A 597 -9.41 -31.58 10.87
CA ASP A 597 -10.35 -32.52 10.25
C ASP A 597 -9.71 -33.89 9.98
N ARG A 598 -8.40 -33.93 9.69
CA ARG A 598 -7.64 -35.18 9.71
C ARG A 598 -7.62 -35.81 11.10
N LEU A 599 -7.36 -35.03 12.15
CA LEU A 599 -7.38 -35.52 13.54
C LEU A 599 -8.78 -36.03 13.94
N LYS A 600 -9.84 -35.30 13.56
CA LYS A 600 -11.25 -35.68 13.71
C LYS A 600 -11.55 -37.03 13.05
N GLY A 601 -11.11 -37.21 11.79
CA GLY A 601 -11.25 -38.46 11.03
C GLY A 601 -10.46 -39.62 11.64
N ASP A 602 -9.19 -39.42 11.97
CA ASP A 602 -8.31 -40.42 12.60
C ASP A 602 -8.85 -40.89 13.96
N MET A 603 -9.49 -39.99 14.73
CA MET A 603 -10.15 -40.32 16.00
C MET A 603 -11.47 -41.07 15.80
N LEU A 604 -12.35 -40.56 14.94
CA LEU A 604 -13.66 -41.16 14.66
C LEU A 604 -13.51 -42.58 14.08
N GLY A 605 -12.54 -42.78 13.18
CA GLY A 605 -12.22 -44.09 12.62
C GLY A 605 -11.85 -45.12 13.69
N ARG A 606 -11.01 -44.75 14.67
CA ARG A 606 -10.61 -45.60 15.81
C ARG A 606 -11.77 -45.92 16.74
N LEU A 607 -12.60 -44.93 17.05
CA LEU A 607 -13.81 -45.11 17.86
C LEU A 607 -14.78 -46.09 17.20
N LEU A 608 -15.01 -45.96 15.89
CA LEU A 608 -15.86 -46.88 15.13
C LEU A 608 -15.24 -48.26 14.94
N GLU A 609 -13.90 -48.37 14.82
CA GLU A 609 -13.23 -49.69 14.78
C GLU A 609 -13.37 -50.42 16.12
N TRP A 610 -13.14 -49.74 17.23
CA TRP A 610 -13.26 -50.32 18.56
C TRP A 610 -14.70 -50.80 18.80
N THR A 611 -15.69 -49.95 18.49
CA THR A 611 -17.11 -50.26 18.66
C THR A 611 -17.55 -51.43 17.78
N MET A 612 -17.11 -51.48 16.52
CA MET A 612 -17.44 -52.59 15.62
C MET A 612 -16.78 -53.91 16.00
N ARG A 613 -15.56 -53.90 16.57
CA ARG A 613 -14.92 -55.13 17.08
C ARG A 613 -15.75 -55.75 18.21
N GLU A 614 -16.24 -54.94 19.15
CA GLU A 614 -17.11 -55.43 20.22
C GLU A 614 -18.44 -55.97 19.68
N ILE A 615 -19.09 -55.25 18.75
CA ILE A 615 -20.35 -55.70 18.13
C ILE A 615 -20.14 -57.01 17.36
N ALA A 616 -19.07 -57.13 16.56
CA ALA A 616 -18.75 -58.34 15.82
C ALA A 616 -18.46 -59.53 16.75
N ASP A 617 -17.76 -59.31 17.88
CA ASP A 617 -17.57 -60.34 18.91
C ASP A 617 -18.91 -60.79 19.54
N LYS A 618 -19.93 -59.94 19.61
CA LYS A 618 -21.30 -60.31 20.01
C LYS A 618 -22.15 -60.89 18.87
N ALA A 619 -21.79 -60.66 17.61
CA ALA A 619 -22.50 -61.16 16.43
C ALA A 619 -22.12 -62.61 16.06
N LYS A 620 -20.92 -63.08 16.44
CA LYS A 620 -20.43 -64.44 16.15
C LYS A 620 -21.43 -65.59 16.41
N PRO A 621 -22.24 -65.61 17.48
CA PRO A 621 -23.26 -66.65 17.67
C PRO A 621 -24.36 -66.62 16.61
N TYR A 622 -24.78 -65.43 16.16
CA TYR A 622 -25.82 -65.23 15.15
C TYR A 622 -25.38 -65.66 13.75
N GLY A 623 -24.11 -65.41 13.41
CA GLY A 623 -23.49 -65.95 12.19
C GLY A 623 -23.34 -67.48 12.18
N GLN A 624 -23.45 -68.14 13.34
CA GLN A 624 -23.32 -69.60 13.50
C GLN A 624 -24.66 -70.31 13.71
N ASP A 625 -25.79 -69.62 13.58
CA ASP A 625 -27.12 -70.21 13.68
C ASP A 625 -27.41 -71.20 12.54
N ARG A 626 -28.31 -72.15 12.81
CA ARG A 626 -28.64 -73.22 11.87
C ARG A 626 -29.73 -72.81 10.89
N TRP A 627 -29.45 -71.77 10.10
CA TRP A 627 -30.37 -71.09 9.16
C TRP A 627 -31.10 -72.02 8.17
N LEU A 628 -30.49 -73.15 7.76
CA LEU A 628 -31.14 -74.20 6.95
C LEU A 628 -32.22 -75.00 7.68
N SER A 629 -32.18 -75.07 9.01
CA SER A 629 -33.01 -75.98 9.83
C SER A 629 -34.17 -75.29 10.55
N LEU A 630 -34.34 -73.98 10.34
CA LEU A 630 -35.46 -73.23 10.91
C LEU A 630 -36.78 -73.63 10.22
N PRO A 631 -37.85 -73.94 10.98
CA PRO A 631 -39.12 -74.39 10.43
C PRO A 631 -39.82 -73.26 9.65
N PRO A 632 -40.59 -73.60 8.60
CA PRO A 632 -41.27 -72.62 7.76
C PRO A 632 -42.29 -71.79 8.54
N GLN A 633 -42.59 -70.59 8.03
CA GLN A 633 -43.34 -69.56 8.76
C GLN A 633 -44.78 -69.98 9.15
N HIS A 634 -45.37 -70.99 8.48
CA HIS A 634 -46.72 -71.47 8.79
C HIS A 634 -46.82 -72.30 10.08
N ASP A 635 -45.72 -72.91 10.55
CA ASP A 635 -45.69 -73.68 11.80
C ASP A 635 -45.36 -72.80 13.03
N GLN A 636 -45.01 -71.53 12.83
CA GLN A 636 -44.64 -70.59 13.90
C GLN A 636 -45.81 -69.67 14.26
N SER A 637 -46.37 -69.83 15.47
CA SER A 637 -47.53 -69.03 15.92
C SER A 637 -47.23 -67.54 16.12
N THR A 638 -45.98 -67.19 16.45
CA THR A 638 -45.46 -65.81 16.55
C THR A 638 -43.96 -65.82 16.29
N MET A 639 -43.47 -64.97 15.39
CA MET A 639 -42.03 -64.72 15.24
C MET A 639 -41.52 -63.81 16.37
N THR A 640 -40.29 -64.09 16.83
CA THR A 640 -39.60 -63.40 17.92
C THR A 640 -38.14 -63.19 17.55
N LEU A 641 -37.46 -62.20 18.16
CA LEU A 641 -36.03 -61.94 17.94
C LEU A 641 -35.19 -63.21 18.21
N SER A 642 -34.28 -63.55 17.30
CA SER A 642 -33.35 -64.67 17.49
C SER A 642 -32.52 -64.49 18.77
N SER A 643 -32.48 -65.52 19.63
CA SER A 643 -31.83 -65.43 20.96
C SER A 643 -30.31 -65.23 20.87
N SER A 644 -29.70 -65.73 19.80
CA SER A 644 -28.34 -65.50 19.32
C SER A 644 -28.03 -64.05 18.88
N ALA A 645 -29.04 -63.34 18.33
CA ALA A 645 -28.91 -61.94 17.91
C ALA A 645 -29.02 -60.96 19.07
N CYS A 646 -29.74 -61.33 20.14
CA CYS A 646 -30.01 -60.45 21.29
C CYS A 646 -28.75 -59.79 21.89
N PRO A 647 -27.60 -60.50 22.12
CA PRO A 647 -26.36 -59.87 22.58
C PRO A 647 -25.81 -58.80 21.64
N MET A 648 -25.94 -58.98 20.32
CA MET A 648 -25.53 -58.01 19.31
C MET A 648 -26.47 -56.79 19.32
N MET A 649 -27.79 -57.00 19.29
CA MET A 649 -28.79 -55.92 19.29
C MET A 649 -28.69 -55.03 20.54
N LEU A 650 -28.48 -55.64 21.72
CA LEU A 650 -28.26 -54.91 22.96
C LEU A 650 -26.95 -54.10 22.91
N CYS A 651 -25.86 -54.68 22.40
CA CYS A 651 -24.59 -53.98 22.22
C CYS A 651 -24.74 -52.76 21.29
N VAL A 652 -25.37 -52.93 20.13
CA VAL A 652 -25.65 -51.84 19.17
C VAL A 652 -26.47 -50.72 19.84
N ARG A 653 -27.56 -51.06 20.53
CA ARG A 653 -28.40 -50.09 21.26
C ARG A 653 -27.60 -49.30 22.29
N ASP A 654 -26.86 -49.99 23.15
CA ASP A 654 -26.17 -49.36 24.29
C ASP A 654 -24.97 -48.53 23.84
N ARG A 655 -24.33 -48.90 22.73
CA ARG A 655 -23.27 -48.10 22.09
C ARG A 655 -23.82 -46.89 21.36
N LEU A 656 -24.91 -47.01 20.60
CA LEU A 656 -25.58 -45.85 19.97
C LEU A 656 -26.05 -44.84 21.01
N LEU A 657 -26.70 -45.30 22.10
CA LEU A 657 -27.15 -44.42 23.19
C LEU A 657 -25.97 -43.71 23.87
N ASN A 658 -24.88 -44.43 24.15
CA ASN A 658 -23.67 -43.83 24.73
C ASN A 658 -23.07 -42.76 23.79
N LEU A 659 -22.86 -43.09 22.51
CA LEU A 659 -22.32 -42.13 21.53
C LEU A 659 -23.21 -40.89 21.38
N HIS A 660 -24.53 -41.07 21.39
CA HIS A 660 -25.48 -39.96 21.36
C HIS A 660 -25.38 -39.05 22.59
N GLN A 661 -25.04 -39.61 23.77
CA GLN A 661 -24.81 -38.84 24.98
C GLN A 661 -23.48 -38.09 24.95
N VAL A 662 -22.35 -38.73 24.60
CA VAL A 662 -21.02 -38.09 24.75
C VAL A 662 -20.57 -37.24 23.54
N LEU A 663 -21.01 -37.53 22.31
CA LEU A 663 -20.60 -36.79 21.11
C LEU A 663 -21.53 -35.61 20.79
N SER A 664 -21.00 -34.59 20.11
CA SER A 664 -21.79 -33.53 19.46
C SER A 664 -22.80 -34.09 18.46
N LEU A 665 -23.82 -33.30 18.08
CA LEU A 665 -24.81 -33.75 17.09
C LEU A 665 -24.17 -34.09 15.73
N SER A 666 -23.22 -33.28 15.25
CA SER A 666 -22.51 -33.52 13.98
C SER A 666 -21.63 -34.78 14.02
N LEU A 667 -20.86 -34.96 15.10
CA LEU A 667 -19.99 -36.12 15.30
C LEU A 667 -20.81 -37.40 15.47
N PHE A 668 -21.92 -37.33 16.20
CA PHE A 668 -22.84 -38.46 16.36
C PHE A 668 -23.46 -38.88 15.03
N GLN A 669 -23.85 -37.94 14.16
CA GLN A 669 -24.38 -38.26 12.84
C GLN A 669 -23.37 -39.02 11.97
N LEU A 670 -22.11 -38.56 11.92
CA LEU A 670 -21.04 -39.27 11.22
C LEU A 670 -20.75 -40.64 11.87
N ALA A 671 -20.79 -40.71 13.20
CA ALA A 671 -20.55 -41.95 13.95
C ALA A 671 -21.61 -43.03 13.66
N TRP A 672 -22.91 -42.74 13.78
CA TRP A 672 -23.92 -43.78 13.58
C TRP A 672 -24.01 -44.22 12.11
N GLN A 673 -23.76 -43.32 11.15
CA GLN A 673 -23.72 -43.67 9.73
C GLN A 673 -22.56 -44.62 9.40
N GLY A 674 -21.34 -44.29 9.85
CA GLY A 674 -20.19 -45.17 9.70
C GLY A 674 -20.28 -46.47 10.52
N LEU A 675 -21.08 -46.50 11.60
CA LEU A 675 -21.41 -47.72 12.32
C LEU A 675 -22.38 -48.60 11.54
N ALA A 676 -23.43 -48.02 10.96
CA ALA A 676 -24.42 -48.74 10.15
C ALA A 676 -23.78 -49.38 8.91
N GLU A 677 -22.98 -48.62 8.14
CA GLU A 677 -22.25 -49.13 6.96
C GLU A 677 -21.32 -50.30 7.31
N ARG A 678 -20.61 -50.22 8.44
CA ARG A 678 -19.73 -51.32 8.88
C ARG A 678 -20.52 -52.53 9.37
N LEU A 679 -21.69 -52.33 9.99
CA LEU A 679 -22.55 -53.41 10.45
C LEU A 679 -23.26 -54.11 9.28
N ASP A 680 -23.66 -53.36 8.24
CA ASP A 680 -24.17 -53.88 6.96
C ASP A 680 -23.18 -54.87 6.34
N ASN A 681 -21.92 -54.44 6.19
CA ASN A 681 -20.84 -55.28 5.66
C ASN A 681 -20.58 -56.54 6.51
N VAL A 682 -20.61 -56.43 7.85
CA VAL A 682 -20.41 -57.58 8.75
C VAL A 682 -21.58 -58.57 8.65
N LEU A 683 -22.83 -58.09 8.64
CA LEU A 683 -24.01 -58.96 8.51
C LEU A 683 -24.04 -59.67 7.15
N TYR A 684 -23.70 -58.95 6.08
CA TYR A 684 -23.61 -59.53 4.75
C TYR A 684 -22.53 -60.62 4.65
N GLN A 685 -21.33 -60.38 5.20
CA GLN A 685 -20.22 -61.36 5.12
C GLN A 685 -20.38 -62.52 6.10
N ASP A 686 -20.58 -62.24 7.39
CA ASP A 686 -20.54 -63.24 8.47
C ASP A 686 -21.89 -63.96 8.68
N VAL A 687 -23.00 -63.40 8.19
CA VAL A 687 -24.33 -64.05 8.28
C VAL A 687 -24.83 -64.49 6.90
N ILE A 688 -24.95 -63.58 5.93
CA ILE A 688 -25.62 -63.88 4.64
C ILE A 688 -24.75 -64.76 3.73
N LEU A 689 -23.52 -64.36 3.42
CA LEU A 689 -22.62 -65.12 2.53
C LEU A 689 -22.06 -66.38 3.18
N SER A 690 -21.96 -66.41 4.51
CA SER A 690 -21.40 -67.54 5.26
C SER A 690 -22.40 -68.68 5.53
N ASN A 691 -23.68 -68.51 5.20
CA ASN A 691 -24.73 -69.49 5.49
C ASN A 691 -25.59 -69.85 4.27
N HIS A 692 -26.47 -70.84 4.48
CA HIS A 692 -27.57 -71.16 3.58
C HIS A 692 -28.88 -71.11 4.37
N PHE A 693 -29.97 -70.72 3.72
CA PHE A 693 -31.23 -70.37 4.40
C PHE A 693 -32.38 -71.26 3.94
N SER A 694 -33.24 -71.70 4.87
CA SER A 694 -34.59 -72.15 4.53
C SER A 694 -35.51 -70.95 4.30
N GLU A 695 -36.72 -71.17 3.77
CA GLU A 695 -37.77 -70.13 3.71
C GLU A 695 -38.06 -69.53 5.11
N GLY A 696 -38.13 -70.38 6.14
CA GLY A 696 -38.28 -69.96 7.53
C GLY A 696 -37.07 -69.17 8.04
N GLY A 697 -35.85 -69.56 7.67
CA GLY A 697 -34.63 -68.85 8.03
C GLY A 697 -34.51 -67.47 7.36
N ALA A 698 -34.86 -67.36 6.09
CA ALA A 698 -34.90 -66.08 5.38
C ALA A 698 -35.96 -65.13 5.98
N ALA A 699 -37.16 -65.65 6.30
CA ALA A 699 -38.20 -64.87 6.97
C ALA A 699 -37.79 -64.45 8.39
N GLN A 700 -37.06 -65.29 9.14
CA GLN A 700 -36.53 -64.94 10.46
C GLN A 700 -35.45 -63.85 10.37
N LEU A 701 -34.51 -63.95 9.42
CA LEU A 701 -33.51 -62.90 9.16
C LEU A 701 -34.20 -61.56 8.81
N GLN A 702 -35.21 -61.60 7.94
CA GLN A 702 -35.99 -60.41 7.59
C GLN A 702 -36.71 -59.81 8.82
N PHE A 703 -37.25 -60.65 9.72
CA PHE A 703 -37.86 -60.20 10.97
C PHE A 703 -36.84 -59.55 11.91
N ASP A 704 -35.68 -60.20 12.14
CA ASP A 704 -34.62 -59.68 13.00
C ASP A 704 -34.10 -58.32 12.49
N MET A 705 -33.89 -58.16 11.18
CA MET A 705 -33.46 -56.89 10.60
C MET A 705 -34.55 -55.81 10.66
N THR A 706 -35.74 -56.08 10.10
CA THR A 706 -36.79 -55.04 9.93
C THR A 706 -37.52 -54.68 11.22
N ARG A 707 -37.64 -55.60 12.19
CA ARG A 707 -38.38 -55.37 13.45
C ARG A 707 -37.49 -55.09 14.65
N ASN A 708 -36.19 -55.37 14.57
CA ASN A 708 -35.28 -55.18 15.70
C ASN A 708 -34.08 -54.30 15.35
N LEU A 709 -33.28 -54.63 14.32
CA LEU A 709 -32.08 -53.84 14.01
C LEU A 709 -32.40 -52.43 13.50
N PHE A 710 -33.18 -52.32 12.42
CA PHE A 710 -33.44 -51.03 11.77
C PHE A 710 -34.12 -50.02 12.72
N PRO A 711 -35.08 -50.40 13.60
CA PRO A 711 -35.62 -49.52 14.62
C PRO A 711 -34.60 -48.90 15.59
N LEU A 712 -33.47 -49.55 15.89
CA LEU A 712 -32.41 -48.96 16.75
C LEU A 712 -31.82 -47.68 16.13
N PHE A 713 -31.69 -47.66 14.80
CA PHE A 713 -31.27 -46.49 14.03
C PHE A 713 -32.45 -45.56 13.67
N GLY A 714 -33.69 -46.08 13.72
CA GLY A 714 -34.93 -45.32 13.48
C GLY A 714 -35.17 -44.17 14.45
N HIS A 715 -34.56 -44.21 15.65
CA HIS A 715 -34.54 -43.08 16.59
C HIS A 715 -33.73 -41.87 16.08
N TYR A 716 -32.80 -42.09 15.14
CA TYR A 716 -31.85 -41.09 14.65
C TYR A 716 -31.98 -40.81 13.14
N CYS A 717 -32.73 -41.64 12.40
CA CYS A 717 -32.96 -41.49 10.97
C CYS A 717 -34.39 -41.91 10.57
N LYS A 718 -35.03 -41.15 9.65
CA LYS A 718 -36.38 -41.44 9.15
C LYS A 718 -36.47 -42.69 8.25
N ARG A 719 -35.35 -43.17 7.70
CA ARG A 719 -35.25 -44.37 6.84
C ARG A 719 -33.92 -45.09 7.10
N PRO A 720 -33.79 -45.81 8.23
CA PRO A 720 -32.56 -46.54 8.59
C PRO A 720 -32.20 -47.61 7.54
N GLU A 721 -33.20 -48.22 6.91
CA GLU A 721 -33.07 -49.15 5.77
C GLU A 721 -32.13 -48.65 4.67
N ASN A 722 -32.07 -47.33 4.41
CA ASN A 722 -31.21 -46.76 3.36
C ASN A 722 -29.69 -46.94 3.63
N PHE A 723 -29.30 -47.33 4.85
CA PHE A 723 -27.91 -47.51 5.28
C PHE A 723 -27.52 -49.00 5.38
N PHE A 724 -28.46 -49.91 5.11
CA PHE A 724 -28.23 -51.35 5.02
C PHE A 724 -28.61 -51.81 3.61
N LYS A 725 -27.62 -51.99 2.73
CA LYS A 725 -27.82 -52.07 1.27
C LYS A 725 -27.41 -53.40 0.63
N GLN A 726 -26.71 -54.27 1.37
CA GLN A 726 -26.23 -55.57 0.89
C GLN A 726 -27.22 -56.70 1.18
#